data_AF-A0A8T4BDA1-F1
#
_entry.id   AF-A0A8T4BDA1-F1
#
_cell.length_a   1.000
_cell.length_b   1.000
_cell.length_c   1.000
_cell.angle_alpha   90.00
_cell.angle_beta   90.00
_cell.angle_gamma   90.00
#
_symmetry.space_group_name_H-M   'P 1'
#
loop_
_entity.id
_entity.type
_entity.pdbx_description
1 polymer ?
#
loop_
_entity_poly.entity_id
_entity_poly.type
_entity_poly.pdbx_seq_one_letter_code
_entity_poly.pdbx_strand_id
1 'polypeptide(L)'
;MPKTCQETGFSASQQAKWPLTHSSLTNGLEEKPQVIPDSVNEQLSKDILELTSEQEISKKLSERKDGIIKHLKRRFDSKFRGSKLTTFGSSESGLGLKNGDVDLCLEFNGEKPKKVLNKIARMLRDDGMEDVTLISHAKVPIVKFVDQRSKIPIDISINNSLAIYNTKLLRSYNDCDSRVRPFILAIKHWALHRGICNAAYGTFSSYAWTLIALQSLQTTNPPVVPNIQQDGKRSMKIIEGTEYDLTMSEEPKKLLKESNSQSVGELLSNFFESFALSWPWDENVLSIRSGENISRSSKNWKQQKPSIIEAVIDENSVRLGKHSLPVEDPFDTMHDLSRVLRPEGAMDIREEFLRAFKILSEGGDWKKLTETKFPELVNDSANTDLFEDLRALPNQDVKDMLGDLQSELSVLESEIEIRNNERKNAIEMSKALRKNVELQREENKIANTLKPRREKIEQVKKQRDEVNNNYIPVHWIENELSKVFKRLTEDVDLMRTPSLQKEVELFSWFFELQSMHEHSKKTREFHNEFKKLLREQKNALFELENVKESGAEVNLFGDFANFDDLAHKLLLEINPMHNEKRKLKREIGRLEAWIRISGKKGGQKPRNNNRTNKKNYNKRRNNVNVAEVKSRAASGGALSLSDLDTLLNSGGISSISNPQQNDNNKRKKKSKKKNFSPHRGNRGRSKKGM
;
A
#
# COMPACT_ATOMS: atom_id res chain seq x y z
N MET A 1 -22.10 35.41 40.28
CA MET A 1 -20.74 35.96 40.46
C MET A 1 -19.76 34.84 40.12
N PRO A 2 -19.03 34.86 38.99
CA PRO A 2 -18.02 33.84 38.78
C PRO A 2 -16.86 34.19 39.73
N LYS A 3 -16.78 33.51 40.87
CA LYS A 3 -15.68 33.67 41.82
C LYS A 3 -14.46 32.98 41.24
N THR A 4 -13.76 33.68 40.34
CA THR A 4 -12.39 33.30 40.00
C THR A 4 -11.56 33.38 41.27
N CYS A 5 -10.74 32.37 41.53
CA CYS A 5 -9.85 32.39 42.69
C CYS A 5 -8.81 33.50 42.50
N GLN A 6 -8.61 34.35 43.50
CA GLN A 6 -7.68 35.48 43.40
C GLN A 6 -6.20 35.03 43.39
N GLU A 7 -5.92 33.86 43.96
CA GLU A 7 -4.56 33.30 44.06
C GLU A 7 -4.16 32.49 42.82
N THR A 8 -5.06 31.63 42.32
CA THR A 8 -4.76 30.74 41.18
C THR A 8 -5.34 31.22 39.85
N GLY A 9 -6.26 32.18 39.85
CA GLY A 9 -6.97 32.65 38.65
C GLY A 9 -8.02 31.67 38.09
N PHE A 10 -8.23 30.50 38.72
CA PHE A 10 -9.11 29.47 38.19
C PHE A 10 -10.60 29.82 38.28
N SER A 11 -11.34 29.46 37.23
CA SER A 11 -12.81 29.50 37.23
C SER A 11 -13.41 28.44 38.15
N ALA A 12 -14.67 28.58 38.53
CA ALA A 12 -15.36 27.59 39.37
C ALA A 12 -15.40 26.18 38.72
N SER A 13 -15.48 26.11 37.39
CA SER A 13 -15.39 24.84 36.65
C SER A 13 -14.00 24.21 36.72
N GLN A 14 -12.94 25.02 36.67
CA GLN A 14 -11.56 24.55 36.77
C GLN A 14 -11.23 24.08 38.18
N GLN A 15 -11.72 24.79 39.20
CA GLN A 15 -11.62 24.38 40.61
C GLN A 15 -12.32 23.04 40.87
N ALA A 16 -13.50 22.83 40.27
CA ALA A 16 -14.22 21.55 40.36
C ALA A 16 -13.49 20.40 39.63
N LYS A 17 -12.73 20.71 38.58
CA LYS A 17 -11.98 19.72 37.79
C LYS A 17 -10.67 19.30 38.48
N TRP A 18 -9.97 20.22 39.14
CA TRP A 18 -8.69 19.97 39.82
C TRP A 18 -8.70 20.45 41.29
N PRO A 19 -9.55 19.85 42.15
CA PRO A 19 -9.72 20.31 43.52
C PRO A 19 -8.46 20.15 44.38
N LEU A 20 -7.70 19.06 44.23
CA LEU A 20 -6.52 18.81 45.05
C LEU A 20 -5.35 19.69 44.65
N THR A 21 -5.14 19.86 43.34
CA THR A 21 -4.11 20.74 42.78
C THR A 21 -4.40 22.19 43.17
N HIS A 22 -5.67 22.62 43.09
CA HIS A 22 -6.07 23.95 43.54
C HIS A 22 -5.82 24.15 45.04
N SER A 23 -6.19 23.18 45.87
CA SER A 23 -5.94 23.24 47.32
C SER A 23 -4.44 23.30 47.65
N SER A 24 -3.62 22.54 46.94
CA SER A 24 -2.16 22.52 47.11
C SER A 24 -1.52 23.87 46.75
N LEU A 25 -2.02 24.53 45.68
CA LEU A 25 -1.52 25.83 45.23
C LEU A 25 -1.95 27.02 46.12
N THR A 26 -3.07 26.90 46.83
CA THR A 26 -3.66 28.00 47.64
C THR A 26 -3.25 27.94 49.10
N ASN A 27 -3.49 26.80 49.76
CA ASN A 27 -3.30 26.70 51.21
C ASN A 27 -1.89 26.22 51.61
N GLY A 28 -1.08 25.76 50.65
CA GLY A 28 0.03 24.87 50.97
C GLY A 28 -0.48 23.55 51.55
N LEU A 29 0.31 22.49 51.46
CA LEU A 29 -0.03 21.20 52.06
C LEU A 29 0.09 21.31 53.61
N GLU A 30 -0.87 21.92 54.29
CA GLU A 30 -0.88 22.06 55.76
C GLU A 30 -1.18 20.74 56.51
N GLU A 31 -1.65 19.71 55.81
CA GLU A 31 -1.77 18.37 56.39
C GLU A 31 -0.42 17.66 56.32
N LYS A 32 0.27 17.59 57.47
CA LYS A 32 1.46 16.74 57.65
C LYS A 32 1.20 15.36 57.03
N PRO A 33 2.13 14.80 56.23
CA PRO A 33 1.93 13.49 55.62
C PRO A 33 1.71 12.46 56.74
N GLN A 34 0.53 11.86 56.75
CA GLN A 34 0.33 10.64 57.52
C GLN A 34 1.19 9.58 56.83
N VAL A 35 2.17 9.04 57.57
CA VAL A 35 2.99 7.93 57.11
C VAL A 35 2.05 6.83 56.66
N ILE A 36 2.17 6.40 55.39
CA ILE A 36 1.32 5.37 54.82
C ILE A 36 1.49 4.10 55.67
N PRO A 37 0.41 3.55 56.24
CA PRO A 37 0.52 2.41 57.14
C PRO A 37 1.18 1.21 56.47
N ASP A 38 2.04 0.48 57.19
CA ASP A 38 2.74 -0.70 56.66
C ASP A 38 1.77 -1.78 56.16
N SER A 39 0.59 -1.91 56.80
CA SER A 39 -0.47 -2.82 56.36
C SER A 39 -0.97 -2.52 54.94
N VAL A 40 -1.01 -1.24 54.56
CA VAL A 40 -1.41 -0.80 53.21
C VAL A 40 -0.34 -1.18 52.21
N ASN A 41 0.94 -0.98 52.55
CA ASN A 41 2.07 -1.36 51.68
C ASN A 41 2.16 -2.88 51.44
N GLU A 42 1.86 -3.69 52.45
CA GLU A 42 1.80 -5.15 52.31
C GLU A 42 0.64 -5.58 51.40
N GLN A 43 -0.55 -5.00 51.56
CA GLN A 43 -1.69 -5.30 50.71
C GLN A 43 -1.46 -4.87 49.26
N LEU A 44 -0.92 -3.66 49.05
CA LEU A 44 -0.49 -3.18 47.74
C LEU A 44 0.50 -4.12 47.08
N SER A 45 1.48 -4.62 47.83
CA SER A 45 2.46 -5.56 47.31
C SER A 45 1.79 -6.83 46.78
N LYS A 46 0.79 -7.37 47.50
CA LYS A 46 0.02 -8.54 47.06
C LYS A 46 -0.79 -8.23 45.80
N ASP A 47 -1.53 -7.12 45.79
CA ASP A 47 -2.39 -6.72 44.67
C ASP A 47 -1.57 -6.48 43.38
N ILE A 48 -0.40 -5.86 43.50
CA ILE A 48 0.50 -5.59 42.36
C ILE A 48 1.11 -6.89 41.80
N LEU A 49 1.47 -7.84 42.67
CA LEU A 49 1.98 -9.14 42.24
C LEU A 49 0.88 -9.97 41.56
N GLU A 50 -0.35 -9.92 42.08
CA GLU A 50 -1.52 -10.53 41.44
C GLU A 50 -1.76 -9.93 40.06
N LEU A 51 -1.80 -8.60 39.93
CA LEU A 51 -1.90 -7.91 38.64
C LEU A 51 -0.79 -8.34 37.68
N THR A 52 0.45 -8.43 38.16
CA THR A 52 1.59 -8.86 37.32
C THR A 52 1.40 -10.27 36.78
N SER A 53 0.81 -11.17 37.58
CA SER A 53 0.50 -12.53 37.18
C SER A 53 -0.63 -12.59 36.13
N GLU A 54 -1.66 -11.75 36.25
CA GLU A 54 -2.75 -11.64 35.27
C GLU A 54 -2.30 -11.08 33.91
N GLN A 55 -1.30 -10.19 33.95
CA GLN A 55 -0.68 -9.57 32.79
C GLN A 55 0.31 -10.51 32.07
N GLU A 56 0.56 -11.72 32.57
CA GLU A 56 1.41 -12.68 31.87
C GLU A 56 0.80 -13.10 30.52
N ILE A 57 1.65 -13.05 29.50
CA ILE A 57 1.24 -13.38 28.13
C ILE A 57 1.09 -14.90 28.03
N SER A 58 -0.15 -15.35 27.77
CA SER A 58 -0.40 -16.76 27.51
C SER A 58 0.46 -17.28 26.34
N LYS A 59 0.91 -18.53 26.41
CA LYS A 59 1.70 -19.18 25.34
C LYS A 59 1.02 -19.07 23.97
N LYS A 60 -0.31 -19.20 23.93
CA LYS A 60 -1.11 -19.06 22.69
C LYS A 60 -1.03 -17.66 22.08
N LEU A 61 -1.03 -16.61 22.91
CA LEU A 61 -0.91 -15.22 22.43
C LEU A 61 0.51 -14.95 21.91
N SER A 62 1.54 -15.45 22.58
CA SER A 62 2.94 -15.36 22.12
C SER A 62 3.14 -16.05 20.76
N GLU A 63 2.62 -17.27 20.58
CA GLU A 63 2.70 -17.99 19.30
C GLU A 63 1.99 -17.24 18.16
N ARG A 64 0.91 -16.52 18.47
CA ARG A 64 0.20 -15.69 17.49
C ARG A 64 0.97 -14.44 17.12
N LYS A 65 1.55 -13.74 18.11
CA LYS A 65 2.47 -12.61 17.89
C LYS A 65 3.63 -13.03 16.99
N ASP A 66 4.28 -14.15 17.30
CA ASP A 66 5.37 -14.69 16.46
C ASP A 66 4.91 -15.06 15.05
N GLY A 67 3.71 -15.62 14.93
CA GLY A 67 3.10 -15.99 13.66
C GLY A 67 2.91 -14.78 12.73
N ILE A 68 2.36 -13.68 13.25
CA ILE A 68 2.14 -12.46 12.46
C ILE A 68 3.45 -11.76 12.13
N ILE A 69 4.41 -11.70 13.07
CA ILE A 69 5.74 -11.12 12.82
C ILE A 69 6.46 -11.90 11.70
N LYS A 70 6.43 -13.24 11.74
CA LYS A 70 7.00 -14.08 10.68
C LYS A 70 6.29 -13.89 9.33
N HIS A 71 4.98 -13.69 9.34
CA HIS A 71 4.21 -13.40 8.12
C HIS A 71 4.64 -12.06 7.52
N LEU A 72 4.62 -10.98 8.31
CA LEU A 72 5.01 -9.63 7.88
C LEU A 72 6.47 -9.59 7.41
N LYS A 73 7.38 -10.25 8.11
CA LYS A 73 8.79 -10.37 7.71
C LYS A 73 8.94 -10.94 6.30
N ARG A 74 8.28 -12.08 6.01
CA ARG A 74 8.31 -12.69 4.66
C ARG A 74 7.70 -11.78 3.59
N ARG A 75 6.62 -11.05 3.92
CA ARG A 75 5.98 -10.11 2.98
C ARG A 75 6.91 -8.94 2.68
N PHE A 76 7.51 -8.32 3.69
CA PHE A 76 8.42 -7.20 3.50
C PHE A 76 9.71 -7.61 2.80
N ASP A 77 10.32 -8.75 3.16
CA ASP A 77 11.52 -9.26 2.49
C ASP A 77 11.29 -9.48 0.98
N SER A 78 10.07 -9.88 0.58
CA SER A 78 9.71 -10.09 -0.83
C SER A 78 9.55 -8.78 -1.62
N LYS A 79 9.11 -7.71 -0.96
CA LYS A 79 8.78 -6.41 -1.60
C LYS A 79 9.93 -5.41 -1.50
N PHE A 80 10.64 -5.41 -0.38
CA PHE A 80 11.73 -4.49 -0.03
C PHE A 80 13.01 -5.31 0.15
N ARG A 81 13.78 -5.49 -0.92
CA ARG A 81 15.02 -6.28 -0.85
C ARG A 81 16.02 -5.62 0.10
N GLY A 82 16.60 -6.42 0.99
CA GLY A 82 17.56 -5.93 2.00
C GLY A 82 16.89 -5.21 3.18
N SER A 83 15.56 -5.27 3.32
CA SER A 83 14.90 -4.77 4.52
C SER A 83 15.13 -5.70 5.71
N LYS A 84 15.13 -5.13 6.92
CA LYS A 84 15.17 -5.89 8.16
C LYS A 84 14.04 -5.44 9.07
N LEU A 85 13.11 -6.34 9.33
CA LEU A 85 12.02 -6.13 10.28
C LEU A 85 12.48 -6.53 11.69
N THR A 86 12.36 -5.61 12.64
CA THR A 86 12.70 -5.79 14.06
C THR A 86 11.52 -5.41 14.93
N THR A 87 11.23 -6.20 15.95
CA THR A 87 10.31 -5.83 17.03
C THR A 87 11.03 -4.93 18.02
N PHE A 88 10.29 -3.98 18.60
CA PHE A 88 10.78 -3.14 19.67
C PHE A 88 9.63 -2.79 20.64
N GLY A 89 9.90 -1.90 21.59
CA GLY A 89 8.90 -1.32 22.46
C GLY A 89 8.49 -2.23 23.62
N SER A 90 7.23 -2.09 24.01
CA SER A 90 6.69 -2.71 25.22
C SER A 90 6.67 -4.25 25.16
N SER A 91 6.50 -4.81 23.96
CA SER A 91 6.48 -6.26 23.72
C SER A 91 7.85 -6.93 23.92
N GLU A 92 8.95 -6.23 23.65
CA GLU A 92 10.32 -6.78 23.74
C GLU A 92 11.05 -6.41 25.04
N SER A 93 10.74 -5.24 25.61
CA SER A 93 11.34 -4.79 26.88
C SER A 93 10.91 -5.62 28.09
N GLY A 94 9.83 -6.40 28.00
CA GLY A 94 9.25 -7.14 29.13
C GLY A 94 8.38 -6.28 30.06
N LEU A 95 8.23 -4.98 29.75
CA LEU A 95 7.52 -3.98 30.54
C LEU A 95 6.18 -3.58 29.89
N GLY A 96 5.64 -4.40 29.01
CA GLY A 96 4.35 -4.19 28.33
C GLY A 96 3.17 -4.78 29.07
N LEU A 97 2.01 -4.11 28.97
CA LEU A 97 0.73 -4.68 29.38
C LEU A 97 0.29 -5.74 28.36
N LYS A 98 -0.54 -6.69 28.78
CA LYS A 98 -0.96 -7.86 28.00
C LYS A 98 -1.61 -7.51 26.66
N ASN A 99 -2.46 -6.48 26.66
CA ASN A 99 -3.17 -5.97 25.48
C ASN A 99 -2.38 -4.90 24.71
N GLY A 100 -1.07 -4.76 24.99
CA GLY A 100 -0.23 -3.76 24.34
C GLY A 100 0.03 -4.05 22.86
N ASP A 101 0.19 -2.96 22.11
CA ASP A 101 0.53 -2.95 20.69
C ASP A 101 1.87 -3.65 20.42
N VAL A 102 2.01 -4.18 19.20
CA VAL A 102 3.28 -4.70 18.70
C VAL A 102 3.96 -3.64 17.84
N ASP A 103 5.02 -3.05 18.38
CA ASP A 103 5.84 -2.07 17.68
C ASP A 103 6.88 -2.75 16.78
N LEU A 104 6.88 -2.38 15.50
CA LEU A 104 7.77 -2.92 14.47
C LEU A 104 8.56 -1.80 13.80
N CYS A 105 9.86 -2.01 13.65
CA CYS A 105 10.76 -1.14 12.92
C CYS A 105 11.25 -1.88 11.68
N LEU A 106 10.94 -1.32 10.50
CA LEU A 106 11.47 -1.78 9.23
C LEU A 106 12.69 -0.93 8.88
N GLU A 107 13.88 -1.50 9.04
CA GLU A 107 15.14 -0.90 8.58
C GLU A 107 15.25 -1.16 7.07
N PHE A 108 15.34 -0.10 6.27
CA PHE A 108 15.42 -0.17 4.82
C PHE A 108 16.31 0.94 4.25
N ASN A 109 17.32 0.54 3.49
CA ASN A 109 18.20 1.46 2.77
C ASN A 109 17.56 1.76 1.41
N GLY A 110 16.88 2.90 1.27
CA GLY A 110 16.26 3.28 0.00
C GLY A 110 15.43 4.57 0.04
N GLU A 111 14.23 4.54 -0.55
CA GLU A 111 13.33 5.71 -0.70
C GLU A 111 12.96 6.40 0.63
N LYS A 112 12.54 7.67 0.54
CA LYS A 112 12.06 8.46 1.70
C LYS A 112 11.00 7.68 2.52
N PRO A 113 11.10 7.65 3.87
CA PRO A 113 10.20 6.89 4.76
C PRO A 113 8.71 7.06 4.47
N LYS A 114 8.25 8.29 4.20
CA LYS A 114 6.83 8.58 3.90
C LYS A 114 6.32 7.86 2.65
N LYS A 115 7.14 7.72 1.59
CA LYS A 115 6.75 7.00 0.37
C LYS A 115 6.63 5.50 0.62
N VAL A 116 7.56 4.96 1.42
CA VAL A 116 7.57 3.55 1.82
C VAL A 116 6.35 3.22 2.66
N LEU A 117 6.04 4.02 3.69
CA LEU A 117 4.86 3.83 4.53
C LEU A 117 3.55 3.92 3.74
N ASN A 118 3.44 4.83 2.77
CA ASN A 118 2.28 4.88 1.86
C ASN A 118 2.12 3.61 1.00
N LYS A 119 3.24 3.02 0.54
CA LYS A 119 3.23 1.73 -0.16
C LYS A 119 2.83 0.59 0.79
N ILE A 120 3.35 0.59 2.02
CA ILE A 120 3.01 -0.39 3.06
C ILE A 120 1.53 -0.31 3.41
N ALA A 121 0.99 0.88 3.68
CA ALA A 121 -0.43 1.04 4.01
C ALA A 121 -1.36 0.52 2.91
N ARG A 122 -1.03 0.77 1.63
CA ARG A 122 -1.78 0.19 0.49
C ARG A 122 -1.68 -1.34 0.47
N MET A 123 -0.47 -1.86 0.64
CA MET A 123 -0.23 -3.31 0.66
C MET A 123 -0.98 -4.01 1.81
N LEU A 124 -0.99 -3.42 3.01
CA LEU A 124 -1.69 -3.97 4.17
C LEU A 124 -3.21 -3.97 3.95
N ARG A 125 -3.77 -2.93 3.34
CA ARG A 125 -5.18 -2.91 2.92
C ARG A 125 -5.49 -4.02 1.91
N ASP A 126 -4.60 -4.23 0.93
CA ASP A 126 -4.76 -5.31 -0.04
C ASP A 126 -4.68 -6.71 0.58
N ASP A 127 -3.78 -6.87 1.54
CA ASP A 127 -3.57 -8.10 2.31
C ASP A 127 -4.74 -8.37 3.29
N GLY A 128 -5.51 -7.34 3.60
CA GLY A 128 -6.74 -7.47 4.37
C GLY A 128 -6.67 -7.12 5.83
N MET A 129 -5.65 -6.38 6.23
CA MET A 129 -5.56 -5.83 7.58
C MET A 129 -6.69 -4.83 7.83
N GLU A 130 -7.12 -4.77 9.08
CA GLU A 130 -8.17 -3.86 9.56
C GLU A 130 -7.54 -2.55 10.05
N ASP A 131 -8.33 -1.47 10.10
CA ASP A 131 -7.97 -0.16 10.66
C ASP A 131 -6.60 0.41 10.22
N VAL A 132 -6.26 0.21 8.94
CA VAL A 132 -4.97 0.68 8.39
C VAL A 132 -4.95 2.21 8.28
N THR A 133 -4.32 2.86 9.26
CA THR A 133 -4.17 4.31 9.35
C THR A 133 -2.71 4.73 9.19
N LEU A 134 -2.47 5.81 8.42
CA LEU A 134 -1.14 6.36 8.20
C LEU A 134 -1.01 7.68 8.96
N ILE A 135 -0.11 7.73 9.95
CA ILE A 135 0.20 8.94 10.71
C ILE A 135 1.50 9.54 10.14
N SER A 136 1.35 10.43 9.16
CA SER A 136 2.49 10.92 8.35
C SER A 136 3.11 12.26 8.81
N HIS A 137 2.40 13.00 9.68
CA HIS A 137 2.79 14.34 10.13
C HIS A 137 3.59 14.36 11.44
N ALA A 138 3.75 13.22 12.11
CA ALA A 138 4.56 13.10 13.33
C ALA A 138 6.08 13.14 13.05
N LYS A 139 6.91 13.41 14.07
CA LYS A 139 8.40 13.35 13.99
C LYS A 139 8.85 11.99 13.46
N VAL A 140 8.22 10.92 13.94
CA VAL A 140 8.40 9.55 13.43
C VAL A 140 7.09 9.11 12.78
N PRO A 141 7.01 9.08 11.44
CA PRO A 141 5.83 8.58 10.74
C PRO A 141 5.61 7.10 11.00
N ILE A 142 4.36 6.70 11.26
CA ILE A 142 3.98 5.31 11.52
C ILE A 142 2.74 4.90 10.73
N VAL A 143 2.60 3.61 10.48
CA VAL A 143 1.36 2.99 9.99
C VAL A 143 0.82 2.09 11.09
N LYS A 144 -0.38 2.39 11.57
CA LYS A 144 -1.11 1.55 12.53
C LYS A 144 -2.10 0.67 11.78
N PHE A 145 -2.27 -0.57 12.20
CA PHE A 145 -3.27 -1.49 11.67
C PHE A 145 -3.53 -2.61 12.65
N VAL A 146 -4.63 -3.32 12.46
CA VAL A 146 -4.98 -4.52 13.22
C VAL A 146 -4.88 -5.72 12.29
N ASP A 147 -4.15 -6.76 12.70
CA ASP A 147 -4.16 -8.01 11.95
C ASP A 147 -5.51 -8.70 12.13
N GLN A 148 -6.23 -8.89 11.02
CA GLN A 148 -7.56 -9.48 11.03
C GLN A 148 -7.62 -10.84 11.75
N ARG A 149 -6.57 -11.67 11.63
CA ARG A 149 -6.54 -13.01 12.21
C ARG A 149 -6.16 -13.00 13.69
N SER A 150 -5.11 -12.29 14.05
CA SER A 150 -4.65 -12.26 15.43
C SER A 150 -5.40 -11.25 16.29
N LYS A 151 -6.11 -10.29 15.68
CA LYS A 151 -6.73 -9.13 16.34
C LYS A 151 -5.74 -8.32 17.17
N ILE A 152 -4.46 -8.41 16.81
CA ILE A 152 -3.37 -7.70 17.49
C ILE A 152 -3.16 -6.37 16.77
N PRO A 153 -3.20 -5.24 17.50
CA PRO A 153 -2.78 -3.93 16.98
C PRO A 153 -1.27 -3.89 16.75
N ILE A 154 -0.86 -3.38 15.59
CA ILE A 154 0.52 -3.34 15.13
C ILE A 154 0.85 -1.96 14.58
N ASP A 155 1.95 -1.40 15.06
CA ASP A 155 2.49 -0.12 14.63
C ASP A 155 3.82 -0.34 13.88
N ILE A 156 3.91 0.12 12.63
CA ILE A 156 5.13 0.03 11.82
C ILE A 156 5.75 1.41 11.63
N SER A 157 7.02 1.53 12.01
CA SER A 157 7.92 2.67 11.73
C SER A 157 9.03 2.28 10.76
N ILE A 158 9.64 3.26 10.09
CA ILE A 158 10.78 3.06 9.17
C ILE A 158 12.03 3.67 9.79
N ASN A 159 13.14 2.92 9.80
CA ASN A 159 14.47 3.38 10.24
C ASN A 159 14.52 4.00 11.65
N ASN A 160 13.55 3.68 12.52
CA ASN A 160 13.56 4.09 13.91
C ASN A 160 14.50 3.19 14.75
N SER A 161 15.79 3.19 14.40
CA SER A 161 16.78 2.30 15.04
C SER A 161 17.03 2.67 16.50
N LEU A 162 16.87 3.95 16.89
CA LEU A 162 17.01 4.39 18.29
C LEU A 162 16.00 3.70 19.21
N ALA A 163 14.76 3.52 18.78
CA ALA A 163 13.75 2.84 19.58
C ALA A 163 14.12 1.38 19.90
N ILE A 164 14.86 0.71 19.02
CA ILE A 164 15.39 -0.65 19.26
C ILE A 164 16.42 -0.60 20.42
N TYR A 165 17.29 0.40 20.44
CA TYR A 165 18.27 0.57 21.52
C TYR A 165 17.59 0.95 22.84
N ASN A 166 16.63 1.89 22.82
CA ASN A 166 15.82 2.23 24.01
C ASN A 166 15.16 0.99 24.60
N THR A 167 14.62 0.13 23.74
CA THR A 167 13.99 -1.12 24.16
C THR A 167 14.97 -2.08 24.83
N LYS A 168 16.19 -2.18 24.30
CA LYS A 168 17.27 -2.99 24.91
C LYS A 168 17.69 -2.42 26.27
N LEU A 169 17.83 -1.11 26.38
CA LEU A 169 18.15 -0.45 27.64
C LEU A 169 17.08 -0.75 28.70
N LEU A 170 15.81 -0.57 28.36
CA LEU A 170 14.69 -0.91 29.23
C LEU A 170 14.66 -2.39 29.62
N ARG A 171 15.02 -3.28 28.69
CA ARG A 171 15.14 -4.71 28.97
C ARG A 171 16.25 -4.99 29.99
N SER A 172 17.41 -4.35 29.83
CA SER A 172 18.52 -4.46 30.78
C SER A 172 18.12 -4.00 32.18
N TYR A 173 17.36 -2.90 32.30
CA TYR A 173 16.79 -2.45 33.58
C TYR A 173 15.82 -3.47 34.17
N ASN A 174 14.90 -3.99 33.36
CA ASN A 174 13.96 -5.03 33.78
C ASN A 174 14.65 -6.29 34.32
N ASP A 175 15.78 -6.68 33.72
CA ASP A 175 16.51 -7.87 34.11
C ASP A 175 17.42 -7.64 35.35
N CYS A 176 17.55 -6.40 35.85
CA CYS A 176 18.37 -6.06 37.03
C CYS A 176 17.77 -6.58 38.34
N ASP A 177 16.50 -6.27 38.62
CA ASP A 177 15.80 -6.59 39.86
C ASP A 177 14.36 -7.06 39.56
N SER A 178 13.91 -8.11 40.25
CA SER A 178 12.58 -8.71 40.08
C SER A 178 11.41 -7.75 40.35
N ARG A 179 11.62 -6.70 41.16
CA ARG A 179 10.62 -5.70 41.54
C ARG A 179 10.36 -4.67 40.45
N VAL A 180 11.28 -4.51 39.49
CA VAL A 180 11.19 -3.51 38.40
C VAL A 180 9.95 -3.76 37.54
N ARG A 181 9.71 -5.02 37.15
CA ARG A 181 8.56 -5.39 36.31
C ARG A 181 7.22 -5.10 37.00
N PRO A 182 6.94 -5.64 38.20
CA PRO A 182 5.68 -5.36 38.90
C PRO A 182 5.45 -3.85 39.13
N PHE A 183 6.47 -3.13 39.57
CA PHE A 183 6.40 -1.69 39.85
C PHE A 183 6.03 -0.87 38.60
N ILE A 184 6.74 -1.09 37.49
CA ILE A 184 6.48 -0.35 36.24
C ILE A 184 5.11 -0.72 35.66
N LEU A 185 4.71 -1.99 35.72
CA LEU A 185 3.39 -2.41 35.25
C LEU A 185 2.26 -1.80 36.08
N ALA A 186 2.43 -1.70 37.41
CA ALA A 186 1.48 -1.03 38.30
C ALA A 186 1.28 0.44 37.92
N ILE A 187 2.37 1.21 37.75
CA ILE A 187 2.30 2.62 37.35
C ILE A 187 1.67 2.78 35.97
N LYS A 188 2.03 1.92 35.01
CA LYS A 188 1.44 1.96 33.66
C LYS A 188 -0.05 1.64 33.67
N HIS A 189 -0.46 0.64 34.45
CA HIS A 189 -1.85 0.28 34.62
C HIS A 189 -2.63 1.45 35.24
N TRP A 190 -2.17 1.99 36.36
CA TRP A 190 -2.74 3.19 36.97
C TRP A 190 -2.86 4.35 35.97
N ALA A 191 -1.78 4.72 35.30
CA ALA A 191 -1.77 5.83 34.35
C ALA A 191 -2.73 5.61 33.16
N LEU A 192 -2.89 4.36 32.70
CA LEU A 192 -3.83 4.00 31.64
C LEU A 192 -5.27 4.18 32.10
N HIS A 193 -5.65 3.60 33.24
CA HIS A 193 -7.02 3.67 33.77
C HIS A 193 -7.43 5.09 34.18
N ARG A 194 -6.47 5.92 34.60
CA ARG A 194 -6.71 7.34 34.91
C ARG A 194 -6.71 8.27 33.68
N GLY A 195 -6.44 7.74 32.48
CA GLY A 195 -6.46 8.52 31.23
C GLY A 195 -5.23 9.40 31.00
N ILE A 196 -4.15 9.21 31.77
CA ILE A 196 -2.93 10.03 31.71
C ILE A 196 -1.77 9.35 30.96
N CYS A 197 -2.06 8.29 30.20
CA CYS A 197 -1.10 7.48 29.44
C CYS A 197 -1.32 7.56 27.91
N ASN A 198 -1.66 8.73 27.35
CA ASN A 198 -1.89 8.88 25.92
C ASN A 198 -1.37 10.22 25.36
N ALA A 199 -0.21 10.15 24.69
CA ALA A 199 0.43 11.30 24.04
C ALA A 199 -0.44 11.99 22.97
N ALA A 200 -1.38 11.29 22.33
CA ALA A 200 -2.27 11.91 21.34
C ALA A 200 -3.31 12.84 21.99
N TYR A 201 -3.75 12.52 23.21
CA TYR A 201 -4.66 13.34 24.01
C TYR A 201 -3.95 14.41 24.84
N GLY A 202 -2.62 14.51 24.73
CA GLY A 202 -1.83 15.53 25.42
C GLY A 202 -1.42 15.16 26.84
N THR A 203 -1.31 13.88 27.15
CA THR A 203 -0.72 13.36 28.41
C THR A 203 0.58 12.60 28.11
N PHE A 204 1.23 12.01 29.11
CA PHE A 204 2.49 11.29 28.89
C PHE A 204 2.28 10.00 28.07
N SER A 205 3.30 9.62 27.29
CA SER A 205 3.30 8.31 26.62
C SER A 205 3.61 7.20 27.61
N SER A 206 3.25 5.96 27.28
CA SER A 206 3.67 4.80 28.09
C SER A 206 5.19 4.72 28.25
N TYR A 207 5.97 5.15 27.26
CA TYR A 207 7.43 5.18 27.36
C TYR A 207 7.90 6.21 28.39
N ALA A 208 7.31 7.41 28.40
CA ALA A 208 7.62 8.44 29.39
C ALA A 208 7.32 7.95 30.81
N TRP A 209 6.17 7.32 31.04
CA TRP A 209 5.83 6.71 32.35
C TRP A 209 6.83 5.65 32.78
N THR A 210 7.34 4.84 31.86
CA THR A 210 8.41 3.87 32.16
C THR A 210 9.69 4.56 32.60
N LEU A 211 10.10 5.67 31.96
CA LEU A 211 11.29 6.42 32.38
C LEU A 211 11.10 7.11 33.73
N ILE A 212 9.92 7.71 33.96
CA ILE A 212 9.57 8.34 35.24
C ILE A 212 9.66 7.31 36.38
N ALA A 213 9.08 6.12 36.17
CA ALA A 213 9.15 5.02 37.11
C ALA A 213 10.60 4.55 37.35
N LEU A 214 11.40 4.39 36.29
CA LEU A 214 12.81 3.98 36.41
C LEU A 214 13.64 4.99 37.19
N GLN A 215 13.46 6.30 36.94
CA GLN A 215 14.16 7.32 37.72
C GLN A 215 13.82 7.23 39.20
N SER A 216 12.54 6.99 39.54
CA SER A 216 12.13 6.81 40.93
C SER A 216 12.90 5.66 41.59
N LEU A 217 13.13 4.56 40.88
CA LEU A 217 13.91 3.41 41.37
C LEU A 217 15.42 3.68 41.43
N GLN A 218 15.95 4.57 40.58
CA GLN A 218 17.35 5.00 40.63
C GLN A 218 17.63 5.95 41.79
N THR A 219 16.63 6.75 42.17
CA THR A 219 16.76 7.79 43.20
C THR A 219 16.30 7.34 44.59
N THR A 220 15.90 6.07 44.76
CA THR A 220 15.70 5.51 46.10
C THR A 220 17.03 5.44 46.85
N ASN A 221 16.96 5.46 48.18
CA ASN A 221 18.15 5.33 49.04
C ASN A 221 17.99 4.11 49.96
N PRO A 222 18.69 2.99 49.72
CA PRO A 222 19.61 2.71 48.60
C PRO A 222 18.90 2.55 47.24
N PRO A 223 19.61 2.69 46.09
CA PRO A 223 19.03 2.57 44.75
C PRO A 223 18.59 1.13 44.45
N VAL A 224 17.41 0.95 43.83
CA VAL A 224 16.92 -0.36 43.38
C VAL A 224 17.54 -0.77 42.05
N VAL A 225 17.78 0.20 41.16
CA VAL A 225 18.44 -0.02 39.87
C VAL A 225 19.63 0.94 39.69
N PRO A 226 20.72 0.50 39.05
CA PRO A 226 21.90 1.33 38.84
C PRO A 226 21.71 2.31 37.68
N ASN A 227 22.68 3.19 37.43
CA ASN A 227 22.78 3.87 36.14
C ASN A 227 23.49 2.96 35.13
N ILE A 228 22.73 2.34 34.21
CA ILE A 228 23.27 1.40 33.20
C ILE A 228 24.16 2.11 32.16
N GLN A 229 23.97 3.41 31.98
CA GLN A 229 24.69 4.22 30.98
C GLN A 229 25.91 4.92 31.59
N GLN A 230 26.22 4.66 32.86
CA GLN A 230 27.41 5.14 33.54
C GLN A 230 28.67 4.39 33.06
N ASP A 231 29.81 5.11 33.04
CA ASP A 231 31.17 4.68 32.73
C ASP A 231 31.34 3.25 32.17
N GLY A 232 31.60 3.20 30.86
CA GLY A 232 31.88 1.98 30.12
C GLY A 232 32.57 2.29 28.79
N LYS A 233 32.83 1.24 27.99
CA LYS A 233 33.39 1.41 26.65
C LYS A 233 32.39 2.18 25.77
N ARG A 234 32.72 3.43 25.46
CA ARG A 234 31.83 4.31 24.68
C ARG A 234 31.46 3.66 23.35
N SER A 235 30.16 3.52 23.10
CA SER A 235 29.63 2.96 21.85
C SER A 235 28.91 4.04 21.06
N MET A 236 29.70 4.84 20.33
CA MET A 236 29.16 5.88 19.46
C MET A 236 28.64 5.24 18.17
N LYS A 237 27.43 5.61 17.76
CA LYS A 237 26.84 5.15 16.50
C LYS A 237 26.17 6.29 15.76
N ILE A 238 26.48 6.41 14.47
CA ILE A 238 25.82 7.37 13.59
C ILE A 238 24.50 6.76 13.10
N ILE A 239 23.39 7.40 13.45
CA ILE A 239 22.04 7.06 13.01
C ILE A 239 21.47 8.29 12.29
N GLU A 240 21.14 8.13 11.01
CA GLU A 240 20.56 9.21 10.18
C GLU A 240 21.41 10.51 10.16
N GLY A 241 22.73 10.38 10.25
CA GLY A 241 23.67 11.52 10.22
C GLY A 241 23.87 12.22 11.56
N THR A 242 23.20 11.77 12.62
CA THR A 242 23.44 12.24 14.00
C THR A 242 24.20 11.17 14.78
N GLU A 243 25.21 11.58 15.53
CA GLU A 243 26.00 10.70 16.38
C GLU A 243 25.31 10.54 17.74
N TYR A 244 25.02 9.29 18.13
CA TYR A 244 24.40 8.97 19.41
C TYR A 244 25.34 8.11 20.25
N ASP A 245 25.37 8.40 21.56
CA ASP A 245 26.07 7.61 22.55
C ASP A 245 25.15 6.49 23.08
N LEU A 246 25.35 5.27 22.57
CA LEU A 246 24.53 4.10 22.91
C LEU A 246 25.14 3.24 24.03
N THR A 247 26.05 3.82 24.82
CA THR A 247 26.78 3.11 25.88
C THR A 247 25.81 2.51 26.89
N MET A 248 26.00 1.21 27.12
CA MET A 248 25.27 0.40 28.09
C MET A 248 26.26 -0.54 28.75
N SER A 249 26.21 -0.68 30.06
CA SER A 249 27.03 -1.65 30.80
C SER A 249 26.66 -3.09 30.42
N GLU A 250 27.67 -3.94 30.22
CA GLU A 250 27.48 -5.37 29.93
C GLU A 250 26.99 -6.14 31.16
N GLU A 251 27.30 -5.67 32.37
CA GLU A 251 26.90 -6.28 33.64
C GLU A 251 26.26 -5.26 34.60
N PRO A 252 25.02 -4.81 34.33
CA PRO A 252 24.33 -3.79 35.13
C PRO A 252 24.30 -4.08 36.64
N LYS A 253 24.02 -5.33 37.03
CA LYS A 253 23.82 -5.71 38.44
C LYS A 253 25.03 -5.42 39.33
N LYS A 254 26.26 -5.43 38.77
CA LYS A 254 27.49 -5.18 39.52
C LYS A 254 27.72 -3.70 39.83
N LEU A 255 26.97 -2.80 39.21
CA LEU A 255 27.07 -1.36 39.44
C LEU A 255 26.42 -0.92 40.76
N LEU A 256 25.51 -1.74 41.31
CA LEU A 256 24.90 -1.49 42.62
C LEU A 256 25.88 -1.86 43.73
N LYS A 257 26.23 -0.88 44.57
CA LYS A 257 27.09 -1.09 45.74
C LYS A 257 26.32 -1.57 46.96
N GLU A 258 25.05 -1.20 47.04
CA GLU A 258 24.15 -1.48 48.16
C GLU A 258 22.84 -2.10 47.63
N SER A 259 22.22 -2.94 48.46
CA SER A 259 20.97 -3.61 48.13
C SER A 259 19.80 -2.98 48.85
N ASN A 260 18.82 -2.49 48.10
CA ASN A 260 17.55 -2.00 48.65
C ASN A 260 16.63 -3.18 49.05
N SER A 261 16.02 -3.13 50.23
CA SER A 261 15.13 -4.18 50.77
C SER A 261 13.63 -3.83 50.76
N GLN A 262 13.25 -2.67 50.22
CA GLN A 262 11.87 -2.19 50.25
C GLN A 262 10.93 -3.09 49.44
N SER A 263 9.70 -3.28 49.93
CA SER A 263 8.66 -3.99 49.19
C SER A 263 8.20 -3.22 47.95
N VAL A 264 7.54 -3.89 47.00
CA VAL A 264 6.99 -3.21 45.79
C VAL A 264 5.93 -2.18 46.19
N GLY A 265 5.14 -2.45 47.23
CA GLY A 265 4.16 -1.53 47.78
C GLY A 265 4.80 -0.29 48.37
N GLU A 266 5.85 -0.43 49.19
CA GLU A 266 6.62 0.72 49.70
C GLU A 266 7.21 1.56 48.57
N LEU A 267 7.81 0.93 47.55
CA LEU A 267 8.35 1.64 46.40
C LEU A 267 7.28 2.46 45.68
N LEU A 268 6.07 1.89 45.53
CA LEU A 268 4.96 2.56 44.87
C LEU A 268 4.37 3.70 45.71
N SER A 269 4.23 3.50 47.02
CA SER A 269 3.84 4.54 47.96
C SER A 269 4.81 5.72 47.93
N ASN A 270 6.12 5.44 48.01
CA ASN A 270 7.18 6.45 47.91
C ASN A 270 7.18 7.17 46.55
N PHE A 271 6.83 6.47 45.47
CA PHE A 271 6.69 7.07 44.15
C PHE A 271 5.58 8.12 44.14
N PHE A 272 4.37 7.78 44.62
CA PHE A 272 3.27 8.74 44.64
C PHE A 272 3.53 9.89 45.60
N GLU A 273 4.09 9.63 46.77
CA GLU A 273 4.49 10.66 47.74
C GLU A 273 5.52 11.63 47.13
N SER A 274 6.59 11.10 46.55
CA SER A 274 7.68 11.91 45.97
C SER A 274 7.17 12.79 44.84
N PHE A 275 6.41 12.24 43.88
CA PHE A 275 5.90 13.02 42.75
C PHE A 275 4.74 13.95 43.09
N ALA A 276 4.01 13.69 44.17
CA ALA A 276 2.93 14.55 44.65
C ALA A 276 3.42 15.74 45.49
N LEU A 277 4.38 15.50 46.39
CA LEU A 277 4.80 16.49 47.40
C LEU A 277 6.20 17.07 47.15
N SER A 278 7.14 16.22 46.76
CA SER A 278 8.57 16.50 46.90
C SER A 278 9.30 16.77 45.59
N TRP A 279 8.71 16.41 44.44
CA TRP A 279 9.40 16.46 43.17
C TRP A 279 9.45 17.89 42.60
N PRO A 280 10.64 18.52 42.51
CA PRO A 280 10.76 19.91 42.08
C PRO A 280 10.77 19.97 40.54
N TRP A 281 9.60 19.82 39.94
CA TRP A 281 9.44 19.91 38.48
C TRP A 281 10.06 21.18 37.91
N ASP A 282 10.02 22.28 38.65
CA ASP A 282 10.44 23.62 38.21
C ASP A 282 11.95 23.82 38.18
N GLU A 283 12.72 22.99 38.88
CA GLU A 283 14.18 23.10 38.99
C GLU A 283 14.90 21.96 38.26
N ASN A 284 14.29 20.78 38.20
CA ASN A 284 14.95 19.56 37.76
C ASN A 284 14.36 18.98 36.47
N VAL A 285 15.19 18.21 35.78
CA VAL A 285 14.89 17.38 34.62
C VAL A 285 15.07 15.92 35.02
N LEU A 286 14.05 15.11 34.73
CA LEU A 286 14.12 13.68 34.95
C LEU A 286 15.02 13.03 33.91
N SER A 287 16.09 12.35 34.34
CA SER A 287 17.07 11.74 33.45
C SER A 287 17.64 10.44 33.98
N ILE A 288 17.21 9.34 33.38
CA ILE A 288 17.72 8.01 33.73
C ILE A 288 19.16 7.78 33.28
N ARG A 289 19.66 8.64 32.39
CA ARG A 289 21.02 8.60 31.83
C ARG A 289 22.05 9.14 32.83
N SER A 290 21.70 10.17 33.60
CA SER A 290 22.54 10.62 34.72
C SER A 290 22.39 9.72 35.94
N GLY A 291 21.22 9.08 36.11
CA GLY A 291 20.87 8.32 37.31
C GLY A 291 20.48 9.22 38.51
N GLU A 292 20.61 10.53 38.34
CA GLU A 292 20.30 11.57 39.33
C GLU A 292 19.54 12.71 38.66
N ASN A 293 18.96 13.59 39.46
CA ASN A 293 18.20 14.74 38.95
C ASN A 293 19.14 15.78 38.34
N ILE A 294 18.91 16.14 37.07
CA ILE A 294 19.71 17.16 36.39
C ILE A 294 19.03 18.53 36.55
N SER A 295 19.78 19.55 36.93
CA SER A 295 19.22 20.91 36.98
C SER A 295 18.80 21.40 35.59
N ARG A 296 17.68 22.13 35.49
CA ARG A 296 17.25 22.76 34.24
C ARG A 296 18.29 23.75 33.69
N SER A 297 19.01 24.43 34.59
CA SER A 297 20.07 25.37 34.24
C SER A 297 21.25 24.70 33.55
N SER A 298 21.73 23.56 34.06
CA SER A 298 22.84 22.83 33.44
C SER A 298 22.49 22.30 32.06
N LYS A 299 21.21 21.99 31.82
CA LYS A 299 20.74 21.44 30.55
C LYS A 299 20.18 22.49 29.56
N ASN A 300 20.07 23.75 29.98
CA ASN A 300 19.39 24.81 29.23
C ASN A 300 17.91 24.50 28.90
N TRP A 301 17.25 23.70 29.73
CA TRP A 301 15.82 23.35 29.59
C TRP A 301 14.97 24.19 30.53
N LYS A 302 15.06 25.51 30.38
CA LYS A 302 14.20 26.45 31.11
C LYS A 302 12.77 26.35 30.57
N GLN A 303 11.79 26.35 31.46
CA GLN A 303 10.39 26.36 31.09
C GLN A 303 10.07 27.60 30.25
N GLN A 304 9.53 27.39 29.07
CA GLN A 304 9.09 28.46 28.18
C GLN A 304 7.65 28.85 28.53
N LYS A 305 7.29 30.12 28.26
CA LYS A 305 5.89 30.57 28.38
C LYS A 305 5.06 30.07 27.19
N PRO A 306 3.74 29.83 27.37
CA PRO A 306 2.98 29.98 28.61
C PRO A 306 3.24 28.83 29.60
N SER A 307 3.27 29.15 30.90
CA SER A 307 3.32 28.16 31.97
C SER A 307 2.01 27.36 32.06
N ILE A 308 2.00 26.26 32.83
CA ILE A 308 0.82 25.40 32.95
C ILE A 308 -0.40 26.20 33.45
N ILE A 309 -0.23 27.02 34.49
CA ILE A 309 -1.31 27.80 35.09
C ILE A 309 -1.77 28.91 34.12
N GLU A 310 -0.84 29.67 33.54
CA GLU A 310 -1.17 30.72 32.57
C GLU A 310 -1.93 30.15 31.34
N ALA A 311 -1.50 28.99 30.83
CA ALA A 311 -2.11 28.36 29.66
C ALA A 311 -3.48 27.74 29.94
N VAL A 312 -3.79 27.41 31.20
CA VAL A 312 -5.13 26.92 31.60
C VAL A 312 -6.09 28.09 31.77
N ILE A 313 -5.61 29.25 32.24
CA ILE A 313 -6.43 30.46 32.40
C ILE A 313 -6.76 31.07 31.04
N ASP A 314 -5.80 31.12 30.12
CA ASP A 314 -6.03 31.58 28.76
C ASP A 314 -6.60 30.45 27.91
N GLU A 315 -7.93 30.35 27.84
CA GLU A 315 -8.65 29.34 27.04
C GLU A 315 -8.29 29.38 25.54
N ASN A 316 -7.67 30.45 25.05
CA ASN A 316 -7.20 30.55 23.66
C ASN A 316 -5.83 29.87 23.42
N SER A 317 -5.07 29.61 24.47
CA SER A 317 -3.72 29.04 24.39
C SER A 317 -3.76 27.50 24.30
N VAL A 318 -3.90 26.98 23.07
CA VAL A 318 -3.99 25.53 22.81
C VAL A 318 -2.69 24.76 23.12
N ARG A 319 -1.55 25.46 23.26
CA ARG A 319 -0.21 24.83 23.41
C ARG A 319 0.53 25.33 24.63
N LEU A 320 1.09 24.38 25.37
CA LEU A 320 1.96 24.61 26.50
C LEU A 320 3.38 24.97 26.03
N GLY A 321 4.09 25.80 26.81
CA GLY A 321 5.50 26.06 26.57
C GLY A 321 6.37 24.80 26.68
N LYS A 322 7.52 24.80 25.99
CA LYS A 322 8.47 23.68 26.04
C LYS A 322 8.99 23.47 27.48
N HIS A 323 9.33 22.22 27.80
CA HIS A 323 9.95 21.83 29.07
C HIS A 323 9.10 22.10 30.32
N SER A 324 7.82 21.74 30.26
CA SER A 324 6.91 21.95 31.40
C SER A 324 7.08 20.90 32.50
N LEU A 325 7.04 19.62 32.15
CA LEU A 325 7.34 18.50 33.06
C LEU A 325 8.49 17.68 32.46
N PRO A 326 9.71 18.24 32.37
CA PRO A 326 10.75 17.77 31.46
C PRO A 326 11.24 16.36 31.79
N VAL A 327 11.18 15.48 30.80
CA VAL A 327 11.68 14.11 30.87
C VAL A 327 12.62 13.86 29.69
N GLU A 328 13.89 13.57 29.98
CA GLU A 328 14.92 13.30 28.98
C GLU A 328 14.79 11.89 28.38
N ASP A 329 14.93 11.78 27.06
CA ASP A 329 15.25 10.51 26.41
C ASP A 329 16.73 10.12 26.63
N PRO A 330 17.01 8.88 27.05
CA PRO A 330 18.36 8.41 27.44
C PRO A 330 19.39 8.36 26.30
N PHE A 331 18.98 8.37 25.03
CA PHE A 331 19.89 8.39 23.88
C PHE A 331 19.76 9.67 23.05
N ASP A 332 18.54 10.15 22.78
CA ASP A 332 18.29 11.48 22.19
C ASP A 332 18.21 12.52 23.32
N THR A 333 19.36 12.91 23.88
CA THR A 333 19.44 13.78 25.08
C THR A 333 18.81 15.18 24.90
N MET A 334 18.60 15.59 23.64
CA MET A 334 17.92 16.84 23.27
C MET A 334 16.39 16.67 23.16
N HIS A 335 15.89 15.44 23.21
CA HIS A 335 14.48 15.14 23.15
C HIS A 335 13.85 15.12 24.55
N ASP A 336 12.98 16.11 24.77
CA ASP A 336 12.06 16.13 25.89
C ASP A 336 10.74 15.40 25.55
N LEU A 337 10.38 14.40 26.34
CA LEU A 337 9.16 13.62 26.20
C LEU A 337 7.91 14.38 26.65
N SER A 338 8.06 15.47 27.42
CA SER A 338 6.96 16.31 27.92
C SER A 338 6.39 17.29 26.89
N ARG A 339 7.03 17.43 25.73
CA ARG A 339 6.59 18.33 24.64
C ARG A 339 5.19 18.04 24.08
N VAL A 340 4.65 16.85 24.36
CA VAL A 340 3.32 16.44 23.90
C VAL A 340 2.22 16.91 24.84
N LEU A 341 2.57 17.38 26.04
CA LEU A 341 1.61 17.74 27.06
C LEU A 341 0.77 18.96 26.66
N ARG A 342 -0.53 18.84 26.85
CA ARG A 342 -1.47 19.97 26.80
C ARG A 342 -1.62 20.56 28.22
N PRO A 343 -2.07 21.81 28.36
CA PRO A 343 -2.26 22.42 29.67
C PRO A 343 -3.16 21.57 30.58
N GLU A 344 -4.30 21.10 30.06
CA GLU A 344 -5.19 20.21 30.81
C GLU A 344 -4.55 18.88 31.21
N GLY A 345 -3.84 18.24 30.27
CA GLY A 345 -3.20 16.94 30.54
C GLY A 345 -2.09 17.05 31.59
N ALA A 346 -1.34 18.15 31.62
CA ALA A 346 -0.35 18.41 32.66
C ALA A 346 -0.99 18.62 34.03
N MET A 347 -2.15 19.29 34.10
CA MET A 347 -2.91 19.44 35.34
C MET A 347 -3.54 18.13 35.81
N ASP A 348 -4.10 17.33 34.88
CA ASP A 348 -4.63 16.01 35.18
C ASP A 348 -3.54 15.10 35.78
N ILE A 349 -2.31 15.16 35.28
CA ILE A 349 -1.19 14.40 35.85
C ILE A 349 -0.90 14.85 37.30
N ARG A 350 -0.85 16.15 37.57
CA ARG A 350 -0.60 16.68 38.93
C ARG A 350 -1.72 16.29 39.90
N GLU A 351 -2.96 16.43 39.46
CA GLU A 351 -4.16 16.06 40.23
C GLU A 351 -4.15 14.57 40.57
N GLU A 352 -3.84 13.71 39.59
CA GLU A 352 -3.86 12.26 39.80
C GLU A 352 -2.72 11.79 40.72
N PHE A 353 -1.54 12.44 40.72
CA PHE A 353 -0.51 12.18 41.72
C PHE A 353 -0.98 12.53 43.14
N LEU A 354 -1.58 13.71 43.33
CA LEU A 354 -2.13 14.12 44.62
C LEU A 354 -3.27 13.21 45.08
N ARG A 355 -4.16 12.82 44.15
CA ARG A 355 -5.25 11.86 44.40
C ARG A 355 -4.70 10.51 44.83
N ALA A 356 -3.69 10.00 44.12
CA ALA A 356 -3.07 8.72 44.43
C ALA A 356 -2.46 8.73 45.83
N PHE A 357 -1.68 9.77 46.15
CA PHE A 357 -1.09 9.93 47.48
C PHE A 357 -2.15 10.03 48.59
N LYS A 358 -3.19 10.83 48.38
CA LYS A 358 -4.30 10.98 49.33
C LYS A 358 -5.05 9.67 49.59
N ILE A 359 -5.31 8.89 48.54
CA ILE A 359 -5.97 7.58 48.70
C ILE A 359 -5.11 6.63 49.53
N LEU A 360 -3.79 6.64 49.32
CA LEU A 360 -2.87 5.79 50.06
C LEU A 360 -2.71 6.22 51.52
N SER A 361 -2.66 7.52 51.80
CA SER A 361 -2.59 8.03 53.18
C SER A 361 -3.86 7.74 53.98
N GLU A 362 -5.02 7.73 53.32
CA GLU A 362 -6.31 7.34 53.93
C GLU A 362 -6.50 5.81 54.05
N GLY A 363 -5.52 5.00 53.62
CA GLY A 363 -5.58 3.54 53.69
C GLY A 363 -6.46 2.88 52.63
N GLY A 364 -6.60 3.48 51.46
CA GLY A 364 -7.40 2.96 50.34
C GLY A 364 -6.73 1.83 49.55
N ASP A 365 -7.57 1.02 48.91
CA ASP A 365 -7.15 -0.18 48.15
C ASP A 365 -6.66 0.13 46.73
N TRP A 366 -5.91 -0.82 46.13
CA TRP A 366 -5.46 -0.79 44.74
C TRP A 366 -6.59 -0.57 43.73
N LYS A 367 -7.77 -1.13 44.00
CA LYS A 367 -8.97 -0.96 43.14
C LYS A 367 -9.44 0.48 43.05
N LYS A 368 -9.42 1.21 44.17
CA LYS A 368 -9.80 2.64 44.21
C LYS A 368 -8.75 3.49 43.50
N LEU A 369 -7.48 3.13 43.64
CA LEU A 369 -6.37 3.80 42.97
C LEU A 369 -6.50 3.71 41.43
N THR A 370 -6.86 2.51 40.94
CA THR A 370 -6.91 2.16 39.51
C THR A 370 -8.29 2.25 38.87
N GLU A 371 -9.25 2.91 39.52
CA GLU A 371 -10.59 3.13 38.97
C GLU A 371 -10.52 3.78 37.56
N THR A 372 -11.23 3.21 36.59
CA THR A 372 -11.21 3.71 35.21
C THR A 372 -11.99 5.01 35.08
N LYS A 373 -11.31 6.10 34.75
CA LYS A 373 -11.94 7.42 34.52
C LYS A 373 -12.68 7.48 33.17
N PHE A 374 -12.10 6.85 32.15
CA PHE A 374 -12.60 6.87 30.76
C PHE A 374 -12.66 5.44 30.20
N PRO A 375 -13.75 4.69 30.40
CA PRO A 375 -13.90 3.32 29.92
C PRO A 375 -13.71 3.17 28.41
N GLU A 376 -14.07 4.19 27.63
CA GLU A 376 -13.94 4.22 26.17
C GLU A 376 -12.48 4.24 25.68
N LEU A 377 -11.52 4.67 26.51
CA LEU A 377 -10.11 4.74 26.16
C LEU A 377 -9.34 3.47 26.52
N VAL A 378 -9.89 2.66 27.42
CA VAL A 378 -9.25 1.42 27.87
C VAL A 378 -9.85 0.26 27.10
N ASN A 379 -9.06 -0.30 26.19
CA ASN A 379 -9.47 -1.48 25.44
C ASN A 379 -9.19 -2.75 26.26
N ASP A 380 -9.95 -2.92 27.35
CA ASP A 380 -9.98 -4.15 28.14
C ASP A 380 -10.78 -5.27 27.46
N SER A 381 -11.35 -4.98 26.27
CA SER A 381 -12.05 -5.99 25.50
C SER A 381 -11.10 -7.15 25.24
N ALA A 382 -11.42 -8.26 25.88
CA ALA A 382 -10.72 -9.52 25.75
C ALA A 382 -11.01 -10.14 24.37
N ASN A 383 -11.03 -9.38 23.27
CA ASN A 383 -11.06 -9.94 21.91
C ASN A 383 -9.69 -10.51 21.58
N THR A 384 -9.34 -11.52 22.35
CA THR A 384 -8.09 -12.24 22.30
C THR A 384 -8.02 -13.07 21.02
N ASP A 385 -9.13 -13.49 20.39
CA ASP A 385 -9.16 -14.44 19.26
C ASP A 385 -10.13 -14.11 18.11
N LEU A 386 -9.83 -14.61 16.91
CA LEU A 386 -10.62 -14.45 15.67
C LEU A 386 -12.07 -14.97 15.79
N PHE A 387 -12.32 -15.85 16.75
CA PHE A 387 -13.58 -16.59 16.92
C PHE A 387 -14.22 -16.37 18.30
N GLU A 388 -13.82 -15.34 19.03
CA GLU A 388 -14.29 -15.08 20.39
C GLU A 388 -15.79 -14.75 20.42
N ASP A 389 -16.20 -13.87 19.52
CA ASP A 389 -17.60 -13.55 19.20
C ASP A 389 -18.43 -14.81 18.89
N LEU A 390 -17.84 -15.77 18.18
CA LEU A 390 -18.51 -16.99 17.74
C LEU A 390 -18.55 -18.10 18.79
N ARG A 391 -17.88 -17.94 19.95
CA ARG A 391 -17.90 -18.94 21.04
C ARG A 391 -19.20 -18.92 21.84
N ALA A 392 -19.82 -17.75 21.97
CA ALA A 392 -21.06 -17.59 22.71
C ALA A 392 -22.30 -17.98 21.89
N LEU A 393 -22.17 -18.00 20.55
CA LEU A 393 -23.26 -18.27 19.63
C LEU A 393 -23.44 -19.78 19.37
N PRO A 394 -24.69 -20.27 19.25
CA PRO A 394 -24.95 -21.65 18.87
C PRO A 394 -24.55 -21.92 17.42
N ASN A 395 -24.18 -23.17 17.11
CA ASN A 395 -23.68 -23.56 15.79
C ASN A 395 -24.71 -23.39 14.65
N GLN A 396 -26.01 -23.28 14.97
CA GLN A 396 -27.06 -23.08 13.98
C GLN A 396 -27.06 -21.64 13.48
N ASP A 397 -27.06 -20.66 14.40
CA ASP A 397 -26.96 -19.23 14.07
C ASP A 397 -25.71 -18.94 13.23
N VAL A 398 -24.58 -19.59 13.53
CA VAL A 398 -23.35 -19.43 12.73
C VAL A 398 -23.48 -19.99 11.31
N LYS A 399 -24.30 -21.03 11.10
CA LYS A 399 -24.59 -21.55 9.75
C LYS A 399 -25.56 -20.64 9.01
N ASP A 400 -26.54 -20.07 9.69
CA ASP A 400 -27.50 -19.16 9.10
C ASP A 400 -26.80 -17.87 8.65
N MET A 401 -25.94 -17.29 9.49
CA MET A 401 -25.03 -16.19 9.12
C MET A 401 -24.14 -16.54 7.92
N LEU A 402 -23.64 -17.79 7.84
CA LEU A 402 -22.84 -18.24 6.70
C LEU A 402 -23.68 -18.31 5.42
N GLY A 403 -24.94 -18.74 5.50
CA GLY A 403 -25.89 -18.74 4.40
C GLY A 403 -26.17 -17.34 3.89
N ASP A 404 -26.44 -16.40 4.80
CA ASP A 404 -26.68 -14.99 4.49
C ASP A 404 -25.48 -14.37 3.77
N LEU A 405 -24.27 -14.51 4.33
CA LEU A 405 -23.04 -14.00 3.71
C LEU A 405 -22.73 -14.65 2.35
N GLN A 406 -23.04 -15.94 2.17
CA GLN A 406 -22.88 -16.61 0.88
C GLN A 406 -23.85 -16.04 -0.17
N SER A 407 -25.08 -15.71 0.24
CA SER A 407 -26.07 -15.07 -0.63
C SER A 407 -25.63 -13.66 -1.03
N GLU A 408 -25.16 -12.85 -0.08
CA GLU A 408 -24.60 -11.52 -0.33
C GLU A 408 -23.39 -11.58 -1.27
N LEU A 409 -22.50 -12.55 -1.05
CA LEU A 409 -21.35 -12.76 -1.92
C LEU A 409 -21.80 -13.08 -3.35
N SER A 410 -22.80 -13.94 -3.52
CA SER A 410 -23.32 -14.30 -4.85
C SER A 410 -23.90 -13.09 -5.58
N VAL A 411 -24.67 -12.25 -4.88
CA VAL A 411 -25.22 -11.00 -5.44
C VAL A 411 -24.09 -10.07 -5.87
N LEU A 412 -23.11 -9.82 -4.99
CA LEU A 412 -21.98 -8.95 -5.30
C LEU A 412 -21.11 -9.49 -6.44
N GLU A 413 -20.92 -10.81 -6.54
CA GLU A 413 -20.19 -11.43 -7.65
C GLU A 413 -20.91 -11.21 -8.99
N SER A 414 -22.24 -11.33 -9.01
CA SER A 414 -23.03 -11.08 -10.22
C SER A 414 -22.98 -9.62 -10.65
N GLU A 415 -23.02 -8.67 -9.70
CA GLU A 415 -22.95 -7.25 -10.01
C GLU A 415 -21.57 -6.84 -10.56
N ILE A 416 -20.49 -7.39 -9.97
CA ILE A 416 -19.12 -7.21 -10.49
C ILE A 416 -19.01 -7.76 -11.91
N GLU A 417 -19.65 -8.89 -12.23
CA GLU A 417 -19.63 -9.47 -13.57
C GLU A 417 -20.35 -8.57 -14.59
N ILE A 418 -21.53 -8.06 -14.23
CA ILE A 418 -22.31 -7.12 -15.06
C ILE A 418 -21.48 -5.87 -15.38
N ARG A 419 -20.93 -5.19 -14.37
CA ARG A 419 -20.11 -3.97 -14.56
C ARG A 419 -18.83 -4.24 -15.35
N ASN A 420 -18.22 -5.41 -15.20
CA ASN A 420 -17.06 -5.78 -16.00
C ASN A 420 -17.43 -6.00 -17.48
N ASN A 421 -18.62 -6.55 -17.77
CA ASN A 421 -19.10 -6.71 -19.13
C ASN A 421 -19.45 -5.36 -19.76
N GLU A 422 -20.12 -4.46 -19.03
CA GLU A 422 -20.37 -3.08 -19.46
C GLU A 422 -19.07 -2.34 -19.80
N ARG A 423 -18.05 -2.47 -18.93
CA ARG A 423 -16.74 -1.86 -19.18
C ARG A 423 -16.06 -2.44 -20.42
N LYS A 424 -16.14 -3.75 -20.65
CA LYS A 424 -15.59 -4.37 -21.86
C LYS A 424 -16.29 -3.84 -23.12
N ASN A 425 -17.62 -3.76 -23.09
CA ASN A 425 -18.42 -3.24 -24.19
C ASN A 425 -18.05 -1.77 -24.48
N ALA A 426 -17.91 -0.93 -23.45
CA ALA A 426 -17.48 0.46 -23.62
C ALA A 426 -16.09 0.58 -24.25
N ILE A 427 -15.14 -0.27 -23.85
CA ILE A 427 -13.79 -0.32 -24.45
C ILE A 427 -13.85 -0.77 -25.92
N GLU A 428 -14.69 -1.75 -26.24
CA GLU A 428 -14.85 -2.26 -27.60
C GLU A 428 -15.49 -1.21 -28.52
N MET A 429 -16.54 -0.54 -28.06
CA MET A 429 -17.18 0.58 -28.76
C MET A 429 -16.20 1.74 -28.99
N SER A 430 -15.42 2.12 -27.98
CA SER A 430 -14.37 3.14 -28.10
C SER A 430 -13.31 2.78 -29.14
N LYS A 431 -12.90 1.50 -29.23
CA LYS A 431 -11.94 1.02 -30.24
C LYS A 431 -12.54 1.03 -31.65
N ALA A 432 -13.79 0.59 -31.81
CA ALA A 432 -14.48 0.59 -33.09
C ALA A 432 -14.64 2.01 -33.64
N LEU A 433 -15.06 2.97 -32.80
CA LEU A 433 -15.21 4.37 -33.19
C LEU A 433 -13.88 5.03 -33.56
N ARG A 434 -12.78 4.75 -32.84
CA ARG A 434 -11.44 5.25 -33.20
C ARG A 434 -11.03 4.79 -34.60
N LYS A 435 -11.25 3.51 -34.92
CA LYS A 435 -10.92 2.94 -36.23
C LYS A 435 -11.75 3.60 -37.34
N ASN A 436 -13.03 3.88 -37.11
CA ASN A 436 -13.88 4.54 -38.10
C ASN A 436 -13.48 6.01 -38.35
N VAL A 437 -13.11 6.76 -37.31
CA VAL A 437 -12.62 8.14 -37.47
C VAL A 437 -11.29 8.18 -38.25
N GLU A 438 -10.39 7.22 -38.04
CA GLU A 438 -9.16 7.10 -38.83
C GLU A 438 -9.46 6.81 -40.30
N LEU A 439 -10.39 5.88 -40.59
CA LEU A 439 -10.81 5.58 -41.96
C LEU A 439 -11.43 6.82 -42.64
N GLN A 440 -12.32 7.56 -41.97
CA GLN A 440 -12.89 8.80 -42.52
C GLN A 440 -11.83 9.89 -42.77
N ARG A 441 -10.78 9.97 -41.95
CA ARG A 441 -9.67 10.91 -42.20
C ARG A 441 -8.87 10.51 -43.44
N GLU A 442 -8.62 9.22 -43.64
CA GLU A 442 -7.95 8.72 -44.84
C GLU A 442 -8.81 8.94 -46.10
N GLU A 443 -10.13 8.70 -46.03
CA GLU A 443 -11.07 9.05 -47.11
C GLU A 443 -10.99 10.54 -47.49
N ASN A 444 -11.03 11.42 -46.49
CA ASN A 444 -10.98 12.87 -46.71
C ASN A 444 -9.62 13.33 -47.25
N LYS A 445 -8.51 12.74 -46.80
CA LYS A 445 -7.18 13.01 -47.36
C LYS A 445 -7.12 12.62 -48.83
N ILE A 446 -7.54 11.39 -49.16
CA ILE A 446 -7.51 10.91 -50.54
C ILE A 446 -8.44 11.76 -51.42
N ALA A 447 -9.64 12.09 -50.95
CA ALA A 447 -10.58 12.97 -51.65
C ALA A 447 -10.01 14.39 -51.89
N ASN A 448 -9.29 14.97 -50.92
CA ASN A 448 -8.66 16.27 -51.06
C ASN A 448 -7.49 16.26 -52.05
N THR A 449 -6.74 15.15 -52.18
CA THR A 449 -5.69 15.03 -53.20
C THR A 449 -6.23 14.94 -54.63
N LEU A 450 -7.48 14.49 -54.81
CA LEU A 450 -8.11 14.35 -56.12
C LEU A 450 -8.60 15.69 -56.70
N LYS A 451 -9.00 16.65 -55.86
CA LYS A 451 -9.52 17.96 -56.30
C LYS A 451 -8.54 18.76 -57.17
N PRO A 452 -7.31 19.09 -56.72
CA PRO A 452 -6.36 19.88 -57.52
C PRO A 452 -5.81 19.10 -58.73
N ARG A 453 -5.89 17.76 -58.72
CA ARG A 453 -5.47 16.92 -59.87
C ARG A 453 -6.43 17.04 -61.05
N ARG A 454 -7.73 17.18 -60.80
CA ARG A 454 -8.73 17.35 -61.88
C ARG A 454 -8.47 18.61 -62.70
N GLU A 455 -8.15 19.72 -62.02
CA GLU A 455 -7.84 21.00 -62.66
C GLU A 455 -6.59 20.90 -63.55
N LYS A 456 -5.54 20.22 -63.07
CA LYS A 456 -4.33 19.97 -63.88
C LYS A 456 -4.61 19.10 -65.10
N ILE A 457 -5.43 18.07 -64.96
CA ILE A 457 -5.84 17.22 -66.09
C ILE A 457 -6.60 18.03 -67.13
N GLU A 458 -7.48 18.94 -66.71
CA GLU A 458 -8.25 19.80 -67.60
C GLU A 458 -7.36 20.83 -68.33
N GLN A 459 -6.38 21.42 -67.64
CA GLN A 459 -5.39 22.33 -68.24
C GLN A 459 -4.53 21.62 -69.29
N VAL A 460 -3.96 20.45 -68.98
CA VAL A 460 -3.16 19.67 -69.94
C VAL A 460 -4.03 19.17 -71.09
N LYS A 461 -5.30 18.85 -70.85
CA LYS A 461 -6.26 18.48 -71.90
C LYS A 461 -6.50 19.66 -72.86
N LYS A 462 -6.73 20.87 -72.35
CA LYS A 462 -6.87 22.07 -73.19
C LYS A 462 -5.63 22.32 -74.03
N GLN A 463 -4.44 22.31 -73.42
CA GLN A 463 -3.17 22.48 -74.12
C GLN A 463 -2.94 21.41 -75.20
N ARG A 464 -3.29 20.15 -74.89
CA ARG A 464 -3.21 19.05 -75.87
C ARG A 464 -4.17 19.29 -77.02
N ASP A 465 -5.44 19.59 -76.73
CA ASP A 465 -6.48 19.72 -77.74
C ASP A 465 -6.25 20.95 -78.65
N GLU A 466 -5.69 22.03 -78.12
CA GLU A 466 -5.23 23.21 -78.90
C GLU A 466 -4.14 22.86 -79.91
N VAL A 467 -3.17 22.03 -79.50
CA VAL A 467 -2.02 21.65 -80.34
C VAL A 467 -2.37 20.51 -81.31
N ASN A 468 -3.34 19.66 -80.98
CA ASN A 468 -3.67 18.46 -81.75
C ASN A 468 -4.39 18.72 -83.08
N ASN A 469 -4.77 19.97 -83.38
CA ASN A 469 -5.38 20.34 -84.66
C ASN A 469 -4.43 20.17 -85.88
N ASN A 470 -3.11 20.08 -85.66
CA ASN A 470 -2.09 19.96 -86.72
C ASN A 470 -1.12 18.77 -86.50
N TYR A 471 -1.57 17.67 -85.89
CA TYR A 471 -0.68 16.57 -85.54
C TYR A 471 -0.23 15.75 -86.77
N ILE A 472 1.08 15.70 -86.99
CA ILE A 472 1.73 14.79 -87.93
C ILE A 472 2.70 13.88 -87.15
N PRO A 473 2.71 12.56 -87.42
CA PRO A 473 3.58 11.63 -86.71
C PRO A 473 5.07 11.98 -86.81
N VAL A 474 5.76 12.08 -85.66
CA VAL A 474 7.20 12.43 -85.56
C VAL A 474 8.08 11.56 -86.45
N HIS A 475 7.83 10.24 -86.49
CA HIS A 475 8.61 9.29 -87.29
C HIS A 475 8.56 9.58 -88.80
N TRP A 476 7.45 10.16 -89.27
CA TRP A 476 7.27 10.51 -90.67
C TRP A 476 8.10 11.75 -91.03
N ILE A 477 8.08 12.76 -90.15
CA ILE A 477 8.87 14.00 -90.28
C ILE A 477 10.38 13.67 -90.23
N GLU A 478 10.82 12.81 -89.30
CA GLU A 478 12.24 12.40 -89.18
C GLU A 478 12.75 11.67 -90.42
N ASN A 479 11.89 10.86 -91.05
CA ASN A 479 12.23 10.17 -92.29
C ASN A 479 12.37 11.15 -93.47
N GLU A 480 11.45 12.10 -93.60
CA GLU A 480 11.54 13.13 -94.64
C GLU A 480 12.69 14.11 -94.40
N LEU A 481 12.94 14.54 -93.16
CA LEU A 481 14.13 15.32 -92.79
C LEU A 481 15.41 14.60 -93.20
N SER A 482 15.51 13.28 -92.93
CA SER A 482 16.67 12.48 -93.29
C SER A 482 16.87 12.37 -94.80
N LYS A 483 15.78 12.24 -95.57
CA LYS A 483 15.83 12.19 -97.04
C LYS A 483 16.22 13.53 -97.64
N VAL A 484 15.66 14.63 -97.15
CA VAL A 484 15.94 15.98 -97.64
C VAL A 484 17.36 16.39 -97.27
N PHE A 485 17.81 16.11 -96.04
CA PHE A 485 19.19 16.34 -95.62
C PHE A 485 20.19 15.62 -96.52
N LYS A 486 19.99 14.31 -96.75
CA LYS A 486 20.84 13.52 -97.65
C LYS A 486 20.92 14.11 -99.05
N ARG A 487 19.79 14.55 -99.62
CA ARG A 487 19.75 15.19 -100.95
C ARG A 487 20.50 16.52 -101.01
N LEU A 488 20.66 17.23 -99.88
CA LEU A 488 21.35 18.53 -99.80
C LEU A 488 22.85 18.40 -99.50
N THR A 489 23.29 17.31 -98.84
CA THR A 489 24.68 17.13 -98.38
C THR A 489 25.51 16.12 -99.16
N GLU A 490 24.92 15.35 -100.06
CA GLU A 490 25.64 14.34 -100.85
C GLU A 490 26.46 15.03 -101.96
N ASP A 491 27.71 14.60 -102.17
CA ASP A 491 28.62 15.21 -103.15
C ASP A 491 28.04 15.08 -104.58
N VAL A 492 27.75 16.23 -105.20
CA VAL A 492 27.03 16.27 -106.47
C VAL A 492 28.01 16.10 -107.64
N ASP A 493 27.74 15.10 -108.46
CA ASP A 493 28.38 14.87 -109.76
C ASP A 493 28.17 16.08 -110.69
N LEU A 494 29.22 16.59 -111.37
CA LEU A 494 29.24 17.85 -112.13
C LEU A 494 28.15 17.97 -113.22
N MET A 495 27.53 16.85 -113.61
CA MET A 495 26.45 16.75 -114.60
C MET A 495 25.03 16.74 -114.01
N ARG A 496 24.88 16.79 -112.68
CA ARG A 496 23.57 16.65 -112.01
C ARG A 496 23.34 17.67 -110.88
N THR A 497 23.92 18.86 -111.02
CA THR A 497 23.70 19.99 -110.13
C THR A 497 22.24 20.45 -110.18
N PRO A 498 21.53 20.50 -109.03
CA PRO A 498 20.20 21.09 -108.98
C PRO A 498 20.28 22.59 -109.33
N SER A 499 19.22 23.15 -109.91
CA SER A 499 19.15 24.59 -110.11
C SER A 499 19.09 25.31 -108.76
N LEU A 500 19.67 26.51 -108.68
CA LEU A 500 19.65 27.35 -107.46
C LEU A 500 18.24 27.48 -106.86
N GLN A 501 17.23 27.60 -107.72
CA GLN A 501 15.84 27.71 -107.31
C GLN A 501 15.32 26.42 -106.62
N LYS A 502 15.77 25.25 -107.06
CA LYS A 502 15.37 23.96 -106.49
C LYS A 502 16.08 23.67 -105.17
N GLU A 503 17.30 24.15 -104.99
CA GLU A 503 17.99 24.11 -103.70
C GLU A 503 17.30 25.02 -102.68
N VAL A 504 16.93 26.24 -103.08
CA VAL A 504 16.18 27.17 -102.21
C VAL A 504 14.84 26.56 -101.77
N GLU A 505 14.12 25.89 -102.67
CA GLU A 505 12.88 25.15 -102.32
C GLU A 505 13.14 24.02 -101.32
N LEU A 506 14.20 23.22 -101.53
CA LEU A 506 14.55 22.13 -100.62
C LEU A 506 15.00 22.62 -99.24
N PHE A 507 15.74 23.73 -99.17
CA PHE A 507 16.10 24.37 -97.89
C PHE A 507 14.87 24.93 -97.18
N SER A 508 13.96 25.60 -97.90
CA SER A 508 12.69 26.08 -97.33
C SER A 508 11.88 24.94 -96.74
N TRP A 509 11.71 23.85 -97.49
CA TRP A 509 11.02 22.64 -97.04
C TRP A 509 11.69 21.98 -95.83
N PHE A 510 13.03 21.98 -95.78
CA PHE A 510 13.77 21.45 -94.64
C PHE A 510 13.53 22.25 -93.35
N PHE A 511 13.51 23.58 -93.42
CA PHE A 511 13.21 24.44 -92.27
C PHE A 511 11.75 24.32 -91.82
N GLU A 512 10.81 24.15 -92.76
CA GLU A 512 9.41 23.83 -92.43
C GLU A 512 9.31 22.50 -91.67
N LEU A 513 9.98 21.44 -92.14
CA LEU A 513 10.01 20.15 -91.46
C LEU A 513 10.64 20.23 -90.06
N GLN A 514 11.67 21.07 -89.85
CA GLN A 514 12.23 21.33 -88.52
C GLN A 514 11.22 22.00 -87.58
N SER A 515 10.50 23.01 -88.07
CA SER A 515 9.43 23.68 -87.32
C SER A 515 8.30 22.70 -86.94
N MET A 516 7.92 21.84 -87.88
CA MET A 516 6.91 20.79 -87.66
C MET A 516 7.38 19.73 -86.64
N HIS A 517 8.66 19.37 -86.65
CA HIS A 517 9.24 18.43 -85.68
C HIS A 517 9.15 18.97 -84.25
N GLU A 518 9.49 20.24 -84.05
CA GLU A 518 9.41 20.89 -82.75
C GLU A 518 7.96 20.94 -82.21
N HIS A 519 7.00 21.23 -83.09
CA HIS A 519 5.58 21.25 -82.76
C HIS A 519 5.04 19.85 -82.38
N SER A 520 5.39 18.82 -83.16
CA SER A 520 4.97 17.43 -82.89
C SER A 520 5.59 16.87 -81.61
N LYS A 521 6.82 17.26 -81.27
CA LYS A 521 7.48 16.90 -79.99
C LYS A 521 6.72 17.46 -78.78
N LYS A 522 6.35 18.74 -78.80
CA LYS A 522 5.53 19.39 -77.75
C LYS A 522 4.18 18.68 -77.58
N THR A 523 3.54 18.28 -78.68
CA THR A 523 2.27 17.53 -78.65
C THR A 523 2.41 16.18 -77.91
N ARG A 524 3.48 15.45 -78.20
CA ARG A 524 3.75 14.14 -77.58
C ARG A 524 4.04 14.27 -76.08
N GLU A 525 4.72 15.33 -75.67
CA GLU A 525 5.00 15.65 -74.28
C GLU A 525 3.69 15.86 -73.50
N PHE A 526 2.80 16.74 -73.97
CA PHE A 526 1.49 16.97 -73.34
C PHE A 526 0.62 15.70 -73.31
N HIS A 527 0.62 14.90 -74.37
CA HIS A 527 -0.16 13.64 -74.40
C HIS A 527 0.36 12.58 -73.43
N ASN A 528 1.69 12.48 -73.28
CA ASN A 528 2.29 11.56 -72.31
C ASN A 528 2.01 12.00 -70.87
N GLU A 529 2.08 13.30 -70.60
CA GLU A 529 1.74 13.87 -69.28
C GLU A 529 0.26 13.63 -68.94
N PHE A 530 -0.64 13.85 -69.89
CA PHE A 530 -2.06 13.53 -69.74
C PHE A 530 -2.31 12.05 -69.40
N LYS A 531 -1.66 11.12 -70.12
CA LYS A 531 -1.78 9.68 -69.85
C LYS A 531 -1.27 9.30 -68.46
N LYS A 532 -0.19 9.93 -68.00
CA LYS A 532 0.37 9.70 -66.66
C LYS A 532 -0.65 10.12 -65.58
N LEU A 533 -1.20 11.32 -65.69
CA LEU A 533 -2.19 11.83 -64.74
C LEU A 533 -3.46 10.99 -64.68
N LEU A 534 -3.93 10.47 -65.82
CA LEU A 534 -5.09 9.56 -65.87
C LEU A 534 -4.85 8.21 -65.18
N ARG A 535 -3.64 7.63 -65.30
CA ARG A 535 -3.29 6.39 -64.60
C ARG A 535 -3.26 6.60 -63.09
N GLU A 536 -2.67 7.71 -62.65
CA GLU A 536 -2.61 8.09 -61.24
C GLU A 536 -4.02 8.33 -60.66
N GLN A 537 -4.92 8.96 -61.42
CA GLN A 537 -6.33 9.13 -61.03
C GLN A 537 -7.07 7.81 -60.88
N LYS A 538 -6.87 6.86 -61.80
CA LYS A 538 -7.50 5.52 -61.72
C LYS A 538 -7.05 4.75 -60.48
N ASN A 539 -5.77 4.82 -60.13
CA ASN A 539 -5.24 4.16 -58.93
C ASN A 539 -5.83 4.76 -57.65
N ALA A 540 -5.92 6.09 -57.55
CA ALA A 540 -6.50 6.75 -56.38
C ALA A 540 -8.02 6.50 -56.25
N LEU A 541 -8.75 6.33 -57.36
CA LEU A 541 -10.16 5.92 -57.33
C LEU A 541 -10.33 4.48 -56.83
N PHE A 542 -9.45 3.57 -57.26
CA PHE A 542 -9.43 2.19 -56.78
C PHE A 542 -9.13 2.10 -55.27
N GLU A 543 -8.21 2.94 -54.76
CA GLU A 543 -7.94 3.04 -53.33
C GLU A 543 -9.16 3.56 -52.54
N LEU A 544 -9.91 4.54 -53.07
CA LEU A 544 -11.14 5.02 -52.45
C LEU A 544 -12.25 3.96 -52.41
N GLU A 545 -12.37 3.14 -53.45
CA GLU A 545 -13.38 2.08 -53.52
C GLU A 545 -13.12 1.01 -52.47
N ASN A 546 -11.86 0.59 -52.31
CA ASN A 546 -11.45 -0.35 -51.25
C ASN A 546 -11.71 0.20 -49.83
N VAL A 547 -11.49 1.51 -49.60
CA VAL A 547 -11.77 2.13 -48.29
C VAL A 547 -13.28 2.19 -48.03
N LYS A 548 -14.10 2.49 -49.04
CA LYS A 548 -15.56 2.52 -48.91
C LYS A 548 -16.18 1.17 -48.60
N GLU A 549 -15.73 0.10 -49.25
CA GLU A 549 -16.20 -1.26 -48.94
C GLU A 549 -15.88 -1.65 -47.48
N SER A 550 -14.79 -1.12 -46.92
CA SER A 550 -14.41 -1.37 -45.52
C SER A 550 -15.14 -0.50 -44.48
N GLY A 551 -15.79 0.59 -44.89
CA GLY A 551 -16.47 1.56 -44.02
C GLY A 551 -18.00 1.49 -44.03
N ALA A 552 -18.61 0.62 -44.84
CA ALA A 552 -20.06 0.58 -45.05
C ALA A 552 -20.88 -0.02 -43.89
N GLU A 553 -20.24 -0.65 -42.89
CA GLU A 553 -20.93 -1.15 -41.71
C GLU A 553 -20.68 -0.22 -40.51
N VAL A 554 -21.76 0.33 -39.96
CA VAL A 554 -21.84 1.07 -38.69
C VAL A 554 -21.52 2.57 -38.76
N ASN A 555 -22.39 3.32 -39.45
CA ASN A 555 -22.66 4.72 -39.13
C ASN A 555 -23.81 4.79 -38.11
N LEU A 556 -23.51 4.62 -36.82
CA LEU A 556 -24.36 5.12 -35.73
C LEU A 556 -23.57 5.16 -34.41
N PHE A 557 -23.62 6.30 -33.73
CA PHE A 557 -23.27 6.60 -32.32
C PHE A 557 -21.92 7.27 -31.95
N GLY A 558 -22.01 8.58 -31.63
CA GLY A 558 -21.44 9.21 -30.42
C GLY A 558 -19.94 9.56 -30.33
N ASP A 559 -19.61 10.58 -29.52
CA ASP A 559 -18.25 11.02 -29.24
C ASP A 559 -17.43 9.99 -28.41
N PHE A 560 -16.20 9.72 -28.85
CA PHE A 560 -15.26 8.74 -28.26
C PHE A 560 -14.91 9.01 -26.78
N ALA A 561 -14.86 10.28 -26.39
CA ALA A 561 -14.49 10.69 -25.03
C ALA A 561 -15.49 10.15 -23.99
N ASN A 562 -16.77 10.07 -24.36
CA ASN A 562 -17.83 9.62 -23.46
C ASN A 562 -17.70 8.13 -23.09
N PHE A 563 -17.21 7.29 -24.00
CA PHE A 563 -17.05 5.85 -23.75
C PHE A 563 -15.78 5.52 -22.96
N ASP A 564 -14.69 6.25 -23.17
CA ASP A 564 -13.47 6.11 -22.36
C ASP A 564 -13.72 6.57 -20.91
N ASP A 565 -14.43 7.69 -20.74
CA ASP A 565 -14.82 8.20 -19.42
C ASP A 565 -15.78 7.24 -18.72
N LEU A 566 -16.73 6.64 -19.45
CA LEU A 566 -17.62 5.60 -18.92
C LEU A 566 -16.82 4.37 -18.45
N ALA A 567 -15.86 3.89 -19.26
CA ALA A 567 -15.02 2.75 -18.89
C ALA A 567 -14.14 3.04 -17.66
N HIS A 568 -13.68 4.28 -17.50
CA HIS A 568 -12.93 4.72 -16.32
C HIS A 568 -13.83 4.87 -15.08
N LYS A 569 -15.03 5.43 -15.21
CA LYS A 569 -16.03 5.51 -14.13
C LYS A 569 -16.40 4.11 -13.61
N LEU A 570 -16.69 3.17 -14.51
CA LEU A 570 -16.96 1.78 -14.16
C LEU A 570 -15.79 1.12 -13.42
N LEU A 571 -14.53 1.43 -13.78
CA LEU A 571 -13.37 0.93 -13.05
C LEU A 571 -13.30 1.46 -11.61
N LEU A 572 -13.63 2.73 -11.40
CA LEU A 572 -13.67 3.34 -10.07
C LEU A 572 -14.75 2.70 -9.18
N GLU A 573 -15.90 2.33 -9.77
CA GLU A 573 -16.99 1.63 -9.08
C GLU A 573 -16.67 0.15 -8.77
N ILE A 574 -15.97 -0.55 -9.66
CA ILE A 574 -15.61 -1.97 -9.47
C ILE A 574 -14.59 -2.17 -8.32
N ASN A 575 -13.70 -1.20 -8.08
CA ASN A 575 -12.66 -1.31 -7.06
C ASN A 575 -13.18 -1.49 -5.61
N PRO A 576 -14.13 -0.67 -5.10
CA PRO A 576 -14.72 -0.89 -3.77
C PRO A 576 -15.48 -2.22 -3.68
N MET A 577 -16.20 -2.62 -4.72
CA MET A 577 -16.90 -3.91 -4.76
C MET A 577 -15.94 -5.10 -4.63
N HIS A 578 -14.77 -5.05 -5.26
CA HIS A 578 -13.72 -6.07 -5.06
C HIS A 578 -13.18 -6.11 -3.63
N ASN A 579 -13.20 -5.00 -2.89
CA ASN A 579 -12.81 -4.96 -1.49
C ASN A 579 -13.88 -5.61 -0.62
N GLU A 580 -15.16 -5.31 -0.85
CA GLU A 580 -16.29 -5.95 -0.16
C GLU A 580 -16.33 -7.45 -0.43
N LYS A 581 -16.15 -7.88 -1.67
CA LYS A 581 -16.03 -9.28 -2.05
C LYS A 581 -14.92 -10.00 -1.28
N ARG A 582 -13.76 -9.34 -1.11
CA ARG A 582 -12.66 -9.87 -0.30
C ARG A 582 -13.05 -9.98 1.17
N LYS A 583 -13.78 -9.01 1.74
CA LYS A 583 -14.27 -9.05 3.13
C LYS A 583 -15.24 -10.21 3.34
N LEU A 584 -16.30 -10.30 2.52
CA LEU A 584 -17.29 -11.38 2.57
C LEU A 584 -16.64 -12.77 2.46
N LYS A 585 -15.72 -12.98 1.50
CA LYS A 585 -14.99 -14.26 1.38
C LYS A 585 -14.17 -14.62 2.62
N ARG A 586 -13.61 -13.62 3.30
CA ARG A 586 -12.84 -13.86 4.53
C ARG A 586 -13.75 -14.19 5.70
N GLU A 587 -14.89 -13.52 5.84
CA GLU A 587 -15.88 -13.83 6.86
C GLU A 587 -16.50 -15.21 6.65
N ILE A 588 -16.89 -15.56 5.42
CA ILE A 588 -17.32 -16.92 5.09
C ILE A 588 -16.23 -17.93 5.47
N GLY A 589 -14.98 -17.68 5.07
CA GLY A 589 -13.85 -18.54 5.42
C GLY A 589 -13.61 -18.64 6.94
N ARG A 590 -13.90 -17.58 7.70
CA ARG A 590 -13.86 -17.53 9.16
C ARG A 590 -14.96 -18.42 9.76
N LEU A 591 -16.22 -18.23 9.36
CA LEU A 591 -17.34 -19.04 9.84
C LEU A 591 -17.17 -20.52 9.48
N GLU A 592 -16.74 -20.83 8.24
CA GLU A 592 -16.40 -22.20 7.83
C GLU A 592 -15.27 -22.82 8.64
N ALA A 593 -14.25 -22.03 9.01
CA ALA A 593 -13.17 -22.47 9.87
C ALA A 593 -13.67 -22.72 11.30
N TRP A 594 -14.54 -21.86 11.81
CA TRP A 594 -15.18 -22.03 13.11
C TRP A 594 -16.01 -23.31 13.17
N ILE A 595 -16.91 -23.55 12.21
CA ILE A 595 -17.72 -24.78 12.12
C ILE A 595 -16.83 -26.03 12.09
N ARG A 596 -15.70 -25.97 11.37
CA ARG A 596 -14.71 -27.07 11.35
C ARG A 596 -14.01 -27.29 12.69
N ILE A 597 -13.81 -26.24 13.49
CA ILE A 597 -13.15 -26.31 14.80
C ILE A 597 -14.15 -26.71 15.88
N SER A 598 -15.35 -26.11 15.90
CA SER A 598 -16.43 -26.41 16.85
C SER A 598 -16.90 -27.86 16.69
N GLY A 599 -17.05 -28.34 15.45
CA GLY A 599 -17.37 -29.74 15.15
C GLY A 599 -16.30 -30.77 15.57
N LYS A 600 -15.04 -30.35 15.78
CA LYS A 600 -13.98 -31.25 16.27
C LYS A 600 -13.99 -31.47 17.79
N LYS A 601 -14.60 -30.57 18.56
CA LYS A 601 -14.68 -30.72 20.02
C LYS A 601 -15.67 -31.81 20.47
N GLY A 602 -16.52 -32.32 19.56
CA GLY A 602 -17.56 -33.31 19.85
C GLY A 602 -17.30 -34.74 19.37
N GLY A 603 -16.10 -35.11 18.91
CA GLY A 603 -15.87 -36.50 18.46
C GLY A 603 -14.41 -36.85 18.25
N GLN A 604 -13.90 -37.80 19.05
CA GLN A 604 -12.68 -38.53 18.72
C GLN A 604 -12.86 -39.21 17.35
N LYS A 605 -11.98 -38.91 16.40
CA LYS A 605 -11.93 -39.67 15.14
C LYS A 605 -11.11 -40.95 15.33
N PRO A 606 -11.55 -42.08 14.76
CA PRO A 606 -10.64 -43.20 14.52
C PRO A 606 -9.65 -42.77 13.42
N ARG A 607 -8.36 -42.99 13.69
CA ARG A 607 -7.27 -42.76 12.74
C ARG A 607 -7.40 -43.75 11.58
N ASN A 608 -7.96 -43.31 10.46
CA ASN A 608 -7.68 -43.96 9.17
C ASN A 608 -6.49 -43.28 8.51
N ASN A 609 -5.35 -43.96 8.59
CA ASN A 609 -4.17 -43.69 7.79
C ASN A 609 -4.49 -44.01 6.32
N ASN A 610 -4.74 -42.98 5.51
CA ASN A 610 -4.45 -43.04 4.09
C ASN A 610 -3.82 -41.73 3.65
N ARG A 611 -2.49 -41.70 3.75
CA ARG A 611 -1.62 -40.75 3.05
C ARG A 611 -1.58 -41.16 1.58
N THR A 612 -2.33 -40.48 0.73
CA THR A 612 -2.01 -40.42 -0.70
C THR A 612 -2.00 -38.97 -1.20
N ASN A 613 -0.80 -38.61 -1.65
CA ASN A 613 -0.41 -37.48 -2.50
C ASN A 613 -1.55 -36.67 -3.14
N LYS A 614 -1.72 -35.42 -2.71
CA LYS A 614 -2.31 -34.34 -3.53
C LYS A 614 -1.21 -33.38 -3.99
N LYS A 615 -0.48 -33.79 -5.03
CA LYS A 615 0.08 -32.88 -6.03
C LYS A 615 -0.60 -33.22 -7.35
N ASN A 616 -1.44 -32.30 -7.83
CA ASN A 616 -1.83 -32.04 -9.23
C ASN A 616 -3.27 -31.50 -9.26
N TYR A 617 -3.38 -30.17 -9.27
CA TYR A 617 -4.55 -29.50 -9.84
C TYR A 617 -4.45 -29.62 -11.36
N ASN A 618 -5.07 -30.66 -11.92
CA ASN A 618 -5.46 -30.67 -13.32
C ASN A 618 -6.95 -30.37 -13.40
N LYS A 619 -7.30 -29.42 -14.28
CA LYS A 619 -8.65 -29.10 -14.73
C LYS A 619 -9.49 -30.38 -14.87
N ARG A 620 -10.60 -30.46 -14.14
CA ARG A 620 -11.67 -31.42 -14.45
C ARG A 620 -12.15 -31.12 -15.87
N ARG A 621 -11.77 -31.94 -16.84
CA ARG A 621 -12.57 -32.14 -18.04
C ARG A 621 -13.72 -33.06 -17.61
N ASN A 622 -14.96 -32.63 -17.84
CA ASN A 622 -16.11 -33.51 -17.72
C ASN A 622 -15.89 -34.67 -18.70
N ASN A 623 -15.65 -35.87 -18.17
CA ASN A 623 -15.66 -37.08 -18.97
C ASN A 623 -17.11 -37.40 -19.28
N VAL A 624 -17.60 -36.91 -20.41
CA VAL A 624 -18.89 -37.32 -20.96
C VAL A 624 -18.75 -38.74 -21.50
N ASN A 625 -19.67 -39.63 -21.15
CA ASN A 625 -19.63 -41.03 -21.56
C ASN A 625 -20.00 -41.17 -23.04
N VAL A 626 -19.02 -41.53 -23.86
CA VAL A 626 -19.16 -41.60 -25.34
C VAL A 626 -20.27 -42.57 -25.77
N ALA A 627 -20.52 -43.65 -25.01
CA ALA A 627 -21.60 -44.60 -25.32
C ALA A 627 -22.99 -43.98 -25.14
N GLU A 628 -23.16 -43.19 -24.08
CA GLU A 628 -24.42 -42.51 -23.77
C GLU A 628 -24.73 -41.43 -24.82
N VAL A 629 -23.72 -40.64 -25.19
CA VAL A 629 -23.86 -39.62 -26.25
C VAL A 629 -24.20 -40.24 -27.60
N LYS A 630 -23.59 -41.38 -27.97
CA LYS A 630 -23.92 -42.11 -29.20
C LYS A 630 -25.35 -42.64 -29.19
N SER A 631 -25.82 -43.18 -28.05
CA SER A 631 -27.20 -43.65 -27.92
C SER A 631 -28.22 -42.50 -28.03
N ARG A 632 -27.90 -41.35 -27.43
CA ARG A 632 -28.75 -40.16 -27.46
C ARG A 632 -28.83 -39.56 -28.87
N ALA A 633 -27.70 -39.52 -29.57
CA ALA A 633 -27.62 -39.12 -30.97
C ALA A 633 -28.38 -40.09 -31.90
N ALA A 634 -28.30 -41.40 -31.67
CA ALA A 634 -29.05 -42.41 -32.45
C ALA A 634 -30.57 -42.30 -32.23
N SER A 635 -31.00 -41.93 -31.02
CA SER A 635 -32.41 -41.72 -30.69
C SER A 635 -32.99 -40.37 -31.16
N GLY A 636 -32.19 -39.51 -31.81
CA GLY A 636 -32.62 -38.19 -32.28
C GLY A 636 -32.76 -37.13 -31.19
N GLY A 637 -32.18 -37.34 -30.00
CA GLY A 637 -32.21 -36.37 -28.90
C GLY A 637 -31.26 -35.18 -29.11
N ALA A 638 -31.57 -34.05 -28.48
CA ALA A 638 -30.73 -32.84 -28.55
C ALA A 638 -29.33 -33.08 -27.94
N LEU A 639 -28.28 -32.65 -28.67
CA LEU A 639 -26.87 -32.80 -28.28
C LEU A 639 -26.28 -31.46 -27.85
N SER A 640 -25.53 -31.44 -26.74
CA SER A 640 -24.77 -30.25 -26.33
C SER A 640 -23.49 -30.08 -27.15
N LEU A 641 -22.91 -28.89 -27.18
CA LEU A 641 -21.65 -28.61 -27.89
C LEU A 641 -20.48 -29.49 -27.39
N SER A 642 -20.46 -29.85 -26.11
CA SER A 642 -19.49 -30.81 -25.56
C SER A 642 -19.73 -32.24 -26.04
N ASP A 643 -20.98 -32.64 -26.22
CA ASP A 643 -21.36 -33.96 -26.73
C ASP A 643 -20.95 -34.09 -28.20
N LEU A 644 -21.14 -33.02 -28.97
CA LEU A 644 -20.75 -32.93 -30.37
C LEU A 644 -19.22 -32.98 -30.54
N ASP A 645 -18.46 -32.31 -29.67
CA ASP A 645 -17.00 -32.40 -29.63
C ASP A 645 -16.54 -33.83 -29.27
N THR A 646 -17.21 -34.50 -28.34
CA THR A 646 -16.90 -35.92 -28.05
C THR A 646 -17.26 -36.89 -29.18
N LEU A 647 -18.31 -36.65 -29.95
CA LEU A 647 -18.65 -37.45 -31.14
C LEU A 647 -17.66 -37.23 -32.28
N LEU A 648 -17.25 -35.99 -32.52
CA LEU A 648 -16.23 -35.65 -33.52
C LEU A 648 -14.87 -36.28 -33.18
N ASN A 649 -14.49 -36.25 -31.90
CA ASN A 649 -13.24 -36.85 -31.44
C ASN A 649 -13.27 -38.39 -31.40
N SER A 650 -14.44 -39.02 -31.34
CA SER A 650 -14.60 -40.48 -31.22
C SER A 650 -14.89 -41.22 -32.54
N GLY A 651 -14.89 -40.52 -33.67
CA GLY A 651 -15.04 -41.12 -35.01
C GLY A 651 -16.14 -40.52 -35.89
N GLY A 652 -16.76 -39.41 -35.48
CA GLY A 652 -17.78 -38.70 -36.25
C GLY A 652 -19.15 -39.38 -36.26
N ILE A 653 -20.13 -38.70 -36.87
CA ILE A 653 -21.55 -39.12 -36.95
C ILE A 653 -21.71 -40.45 -37.69
N SER A 654 -20.78 -40.79 -38.59
CA SER A 654 -20.75 -42.08 -39.30
C SER A 654 -20.54 -43.30 -38.39
N SER A 655 -20.04 -43.11 -37.16
CA SER A 655 -19.83 -44.20 -36.18
C SER A 655 -21.06 -44.51 -35.32
N ILE A 656 -22.18 -43.82 -35.54
CA ILE A 656 -23.44 -44.01 -34.79
C ILE A 656 -24.20 -45.24 -35.29
N SER A 657 -23.98 -45.67 -36.54
CA SER A 657 -24.72 -46.77 -37.18
C SER A 657 -24.09 -48.16 -37.00
N ASN A 658 -22.84 -48.29 -36.52
CA ASN A 658 -22.17 -49.58 -36.33
C ASN A 658 -21.58 -49.70 -34.92
N PRO A 659 -22.18 -50.48 -33.99
CA PRO A 659 -21.71 -50.59 -32.61
C PRO A 659 -20.49 -51.51 -32.42
N GLN A 660 -20.03 -52.21 -33.45
CA GLN A 660 -18.98 -53.23 -33.33
C GLN A 660 -17.82 -52.96 -34.27
N GLN A 661 -16.87 -52.15 -33.81
CA GLN A 661 -15.45 -52.27 -34.19
C GLN A 661 -14.59 -51.62 -33.11
N ASN A 662 -14.26 -52.41 -32.09
CA ASN A 662 -13.12 -52.17 -31.22
C ASN A 662 -11.87 -52.64 -31.97
N ASP A 663 -11.23 -51.77 -32.74
CA ASP A 663 -9.91 -52.06 -33.30
C ASP A 663 -8.81 -51.22 -32.66
N ASN A 664 -8.01 -51.93 -31.87
CA ASN A 664 -6.67 -51.56 -31.45
C ASN A 664 -5.82 -51.17 -32.66
N ASN A 665 -5.70 -49.87 -32.96
CA ASN A 665 -4.69 -49.40 -33.90
C ASN A 665 -3.85 -48.25 -33.31
N LYS A 666 -2.64 -48.63 -32.89
CA LYS A 666 -1.51 -47.74 -32.58
C LYS A 666 -1.31 -46.77 -33.74
N ARG A 667 -1.61 -45.47 -33.55
CA ARG A 667 -1.13 -44.40 -34.44
C ARG A 667 -0.04 -43.57 -33.78
N LYS A 668 1.14 -43.65 -34.38
CA LYS A 668 2.37 -42.87 -34.13
C LYS A 668 2.05 -41.37 -34.01
N LYS A 669 2.49 -40.73 -32.92
CA LYS A 669 2.53 -39.27 -32.80
C LYS A 669 3.51 -38.70 -33.82
N LYS A 670 3.00 -38.05 -34.88
CA LYS A 670 3.76 -37.08 -35.68
C LYS A 670 3.99 -35.83 -34.84
N SER A 671 5.23 -35.36 -34.80
CA SER A 671 5.65 -34.13 -34.15
C SER A 671 5.04 -32.90 -34.85
N LYS A 672 4.41 -32.01 -34.10
CA LYS A 672 4.14 -30.64 -34.52
C LYS A 672 4.87 -29.66 -33.58
N LYS A 673 5.48 -28.68 -34.23
CA LYS A 673 6.52 -27.73 -33.79
C LYS A 673 6.19 -27.01 -32.47
N LYS A 674 7.18 -26.94 -31.57
CA LYS A 674 7.20 -25.99 -30.45
C LYS A 674 7.57 -24.61 -30.99
N ASN A 675 6.71 -23.62 -30.77
CA ASN A 675 7.09 -22.22 -30.84
C ASN A 675 8.00 -21.89 -29.66
N PHE A 676 9.13 -21.24 -29.96
CA PHE A 676 10.12 -20.76 -29.00
C PHE A 676 9.59 -19.54 -28.24
N SER A 677 9.75 -19.54 -26.92
CA SER A 677 9.76 -18.35 -26.08
C SER A 677 10.99 -18.42 -25.16
N PRO A 678 11.78 -17.35 -24.99
CA PRO A 678 13.12 -17.44 -24.43
C PRO A 678 13.12 -17.69 -22.92
N HIS A 679 13.83 -18.73 -22.50
CA HIS A 679 14.08 -19.08 -21.10
C HIS A 679 15.32 -18.31 -20.60
N ARG A 680 15.13 -17.34 -19.71
CA ARG A 680 16.23 -16.69 -18.95
C ARG A 680 16.73 -17.67 -17.87
N GLY A 681 18.04 -17.89 -17.85
CA GLY A 681 18.70 -19.03 -17.21
C GLY A 681 18.78 -19.03 -15.69
N ASN A 682 18.93 -20.24 -15.15
CA ASN A 682 19.36 -20.52 -13.78
C ASN A 682 20.89 -20.42 -13.71
N ARG A 683 21.42 -19.48 -12.91
CA ARG A 683 22.84 -19.42 -12.55
C ARG A 683 23.16 -20.43 -11.43
N GLY A 684 24.22 -21.19 -11.66
CA GLY A 684 24.67 -22.29 -10.81
C GLY A 684 25.23 -21.86 -9.45
N ARG A 685 25.12 -22.79 -8.51
CA ARG A 685 25.83 -22.81 -7.22
C ARG A 685 27.32 -23.06 -7.48
N SER A 686 28.18 -22.11 -7.14
CA SER A 686 29.62 -22.37 -6.99
C SER A 686 29.88 -22.98 -5.60
N LYS A 687 30.40 -24.21 -5.57
CA LYS A 687 31.24 -24.66 -4.47
C LYS A 687 32.63 -24.04 -4.67
N LYS A 688 33.16 -23.36 -3.65
CA LYS A 688 34.60 -23.18 -3.49
C LYS A 688 34.98 -23.88 -2.19
N GLY A 689 35.92 -24.82 -2.29
CA GLY A 689 36.73 -25.27 -1.17
C GLY A 689 38.11 -24.66 -1.31
N MET A 690 38.54 -23.97 -0.26
CA MET A 690 39.80 -24.09 0.47
C MET A 690 39.74 -23.10 1.62
#